data_AF-A0A421JPM5-F1
#
_entry.id   AF-A0A421JPM5-F1
#
_cell.length_a   1.000
_cell.length_b   1.000
_cell.length_c   1.000
_cell.angle_alpha   90.00
_cell.angle_beta   90.00
_cell.angle_gamma   90.00
#
_symmetry.space_group_name_H-M   'P 1'
#
loop_
_entity.id
_entity.type
_entity.pdbx_description
1 polymer ?
#
loop_
_entity_poly.entity_id
_entity_poly.type
_entity_poly.pdbx_seq_one_letter_code
_entity_poly.pdbx_strand_id
1 'polypeptide(L)'
;MDKIRSVFRVKEKDPAIIEEQVSTEDFESDKKHGIELIVSKSQEFDPVTSNLVEEIIKDDYAKITVEDDSPYPEVRAAVPSTDDFSMHQNTIRAWVLGLILTTVGCGMNMLFSFHSPSFVVTTFVTSILAWPIGRFWAWIVPDVKIFGVSLNPGPFNIKEHTIITIMANVSFGGGAAYATDILVAQNKFYHSDFGWGFDLLAIWSTQCIGFALGGLARRIVVYPSGAIWPSNLVTATFLTNMHINENHPANGWKISRLMFFCVIFICSFVWYWFPGFLFQALSYFSWITWIKPKNVIINQIFGSSSGLGMVPNNIALDWNQIAGYIGSPLIPPAGAIATIFLSVIVIFWVIVPAIHYSNVWYAQYLPISSSGSYDRFQQTYNVSRIINPKTLTFDLEAYKEYSPLFLSTTFAIAYGLSFASILATLSHTALFHGHEILEQLKLKEKPDVHMRLMRKYREVPDWWFGIVFLVFFGMSVATIRAWPTEMPIWCLIIALIIAIIFLLPVAIIFARTNIAVGLNVITEFIIGYMLPGKPLAMMFFKTFGYITNNQAVTFAQDMKLGHYMKIAPRVLFWAQLIATIWGSLVQIAVLRWSYGSIKELCSPTNTSHYTCPNGKVFFNASIIWGVIGPQRQFSSGQIYYGLLFFFIIGLITPFINWLILKKWPNSPVRHLHWPVFFSGTGYIPPATPYNYTSFCAVGTGPGGFYTAHHLLHKSPPNVKLDIDFFEKLPTPFGLSRYGVAPDHPEVKNCEEYMTNIMRDFSNGNNNNHSVRFLGNVEIGRDISLVDLEKYYNSIVLAYGCTSADNKLNVPGSDLPGVIPARQFVHWYNGHPDYYKSTQKFIPPRLDKVKQVSIIGNGNVALDVARILLADPAEHWNKTDISSEAQALLEKSTVKHVRIAARRGVLESAFSNKEIRELFELKNTSFVPLEESLLTSIDRSNLGRVDKRKLSIIEKYNKKSEGSSHRTWSLEYLRSPVKFTRSETDPSLLQSTTFVKNELVHDPLTQLTKCKATSTTVDEPNELVIVSIGYQGKALSGFDELGIWFENNKLQNKSGRVLSIESRDNEDINSVFKKGWYVAGWIKNGPKGVIATTMMDSFDTAEKILEDLANGSILPIQQSGDVVDVIPADIVTWEDWCKLDEFELQRGQELGKSRFKVCNKEDMLSHCK
;
A
#
# COMPACT_ATOMS: atom_id res chain seq x y z
N MET A 1 -31.61 53.84 10.05
CA MET A 1 -31.08 52.98 8.95
C MET A 1 -31.36 51.48 9.19
N ASP A 2 -32.07 51.16 10.27
CA ASP A 2 -31.91 49.86 10.94
C ASP A 2 -32.76 48.74 10.32
N LYS A 3 -33.78 49.10 9.52
CA LYS A 3 -34.50 48.16 8.64
C LYS A 3 -33.64 47.55 7.51
N ILE A 4 -32.41 48.04 7.27
CA ILE A 4 -31.46 47.40 6.34
C ILE A 4 -30.62 46.32 7.05
N ARG A 5 -30.33 46.49 8.36
CA ARG A 5 -29.56 45.52 9.15
C ARG A 5 -30.30 44.20 9.39
N SER A 6 -31.64 44.19 9.29
CA SER A 6 -32.46 42.99 9.49
C SER A 6 -32.46 42.01 8.31
N VAL A 7 -31.99 42.41 7.11
CA VAL A 7 -32.05 41.55 5.90
C VAL A 7 -30.83 40.63 5.77
N PHE A 8 -29.68 41.00 6.35
CA PHE A 8 -28.41 40.27 6.19
C PHE A 8 -28.13 39.22 7.27
N ARG A 9 -29.08 38.92 8.17
CA ARG A 9 -28.99 37.74 9.05
C ARG A 9 -29.50 36.49 8.32
N VAL A 10 -28.63 35.87 7.54
CA VAL A 10 -28.76 34.44 7.24
C VAL A 10 -28.78 33.70 8.58
N LYS A 11 -29.81 32.89 8.83
CA LYS A 11 -29.80 31.95 9.95
C LYS A 11 -28.90 30.78 9.56
N GLU A 12 -27.65 30.82 9.99
CA GLU A 12 -26.92 29.58 10.24
C GLU A 12 -27.73 28.81 11.30
N LYS A 13 -28.24 27.64 10.92
CA LYS A 13 -28.65 26.63 11.89
C LYS A 13 -27.36 25.95 12.31
N ASP A 14 -26.91 26.18 13.54
CA ASP A 14 -25.87 25.33 14.13
C ASP A 14 -26.40 23.89 14.21
N PRO A 15 -25.77 22.90 13.55
CA PRO A 15 -25.97 21.50 13.92
C PRO A 15 -25.30 21.32 15.28
N ALA A 16 -26.04 20.83 16.28
CA ALA A 16 -25.56 20.73 17.65
C ALA A 16 -24.39 19.74 17.79
N ILE A 17 -23.15 20.23 17.69
CA ILE A 17 -21.96 19.47 18.05
C ILE A 17 -21.96 19.35 19.58
N ILE A 18 -22.06 18.12 20.09
CA ILE A 18 -21.83 17.86 21.51
C ILE A 18 -20.31 17.96 21.73
N GLU A 19 -19.88 19.09 22.29
CA GLU A 19 -18.52 19.25 22.83
C GLU A 19 -18.44 18.54 24.18
N GLU A 20 -17.57 17.54 24.27
CA GLU A 20 -17.39 16.70 25.46
C GLU A 20 -15.95 16.89 25.97
N GLN A 21 -15.79 17.74 26.99
CA GLN A 21 -14.47 17.98 27.61
C GLN A 21 -13.99 16.71 28.31
N VAL A 22 -12.98 16.04 27.72
CA VAL A 22 -12.34 14.88 28.34
C VAL A 22 -11.15 15.35 29.17
N SER A 23 -11.25 15.19 30.50
CA SER A 23 -10.11 15.40 31.40
C SER A 23 -9.05 14.32 31.17
N THR A 24 -7.93 14.70 30.57
CA THR A 24 -6.80 13.80 30.27
C THR A 24 -5.73 13.84 31.35
N GLU A 25 -5.48 12.72 32.03
CA GLU A 25 -4.29 12.53 32.87
C GLU A 25 -3.10 11.92 32.08
N ASP A 26 -3.33 11.49 30.83
CA ASP A 26 -2.47 10.56 30.10
C ASP A 26 -1.41 11.19 29.17
N PHE A 27 -0.84 12.35 29.55
CA PHE A 27 0.19 13.06 28.78
C PHE A 27 1.34 13.62 29.65
N GLU A 28 1.97 12.76 30.47
CA GLU A 28 3.23 13.12 31.15
C GLU A 28 4.43 13.20 30.18
N SER A 29 4.59 14.35 29.52
CA SER A 29 5.92 14.84 29.11
C SER A 29 5.98 16.37 28.95
N ASP A 30 4.88 17.06 28.62
CA ASP A 30 4.79 18.53 28.56
C ASP A 30 4.01 19.14 29.74
N LYS A 31 4.35 18.71 30.97
CA LYS A 31 3.69 19.16 32.21
C LYS A 31 4.08 20.61 32.58
N LYS A 32 3.59 21.60 31.83
CA LYS A 32 3.63 23.03 32.23
C LYS A 32 2.56 23.97 31.66
N HIS A 33 1.78 23.56 30.66
CA HIS A 33 0.61 24.31 30.18
C HIS A 33 -0.57 23.36 30.01
N GLY A 34 -1.78 23.79 30.37
CA GLY A 34 -2.99 23.00 30.17
C GLY A 34 -3.37 22.94 28.67
N ILE A 35 -3.48 21.74 28.12
CA ILE A 35 -3.78 21.49 26.71
C ILE A 35 -5.13 20.77 26.61
N GLU A 36 -5.98 21.20 25.69
CA GLU A 36 -7.36 20.76 25.56
C GLU A 36 -7.56 19.99 24.24
N LEU A 37 -7.48 18.66 24.33
CA LEU A 37 -7.68 17.73 23.21
C LEU A 37 -9.17 17.42 23.01
N ILE A 38 -9.67 17.50 21.77
CA ILE A 38 -11.11 17.38 21.46
C ILE A 38 -11.35 16.31 20.40
N VAL A 39 -12.44 15.54 20.59
CA VAL A 39 -12.97 14.54 19.64
C VAL A 39 -14.40 14.94 19.26
N SER A 40 -14.77 14.81 17.98
CA SER A 40 -16.02 15.38 17.44
C SER A 40 -16.89 14.32 16.75
N LYS A 41 -18.09 14.07 17.29
CA LYS A 41 -19.08 13.07 16.85
C LYS A 41 -20.12 13.63 15.85
N SER A 42 -20.92 12.77 15.22
CA SER A 42 -22.00 13.14 14.28
C SER A 42 -23.40 12.63 14.69
N GLN A 43 -24.48 13.30 14.26
CA GLN A 43 -25.86 13.04 14.77
C GLN A 43 -26.93 12.63 13.72
N GLU A 44 -26.73 12.80 12.41
CA GLU A 44 -27.81 12.61 11.40
C GLU A 44 -27.60 11.39 10.47
N PHE A 45 -28.72 10.91 9.91
CA PHE A 45 -28.92 9.64 9.21
C PHE A 45 -29.57 9.87 7.83
N ASP A 46 -29.08 9.18 6.78
CA ASP A 46 -29.54 9.33 5.39
C ASP A 46 -29.81 7.94 4.74
N PRO A 47 -31.00 7.71 4.13
CA PRO A 47 -31.41 6.41 3.61
C PRO A 47 -30.82 6.02 2.25
N VAL A 48 -30.11 6.92 1.56
CA VAL A 48 -29.33 6.57 0.36
C VAL A 48 -27.94 6.14 0.76
N THR A 49 -27.34 6.86 1.71
CA THR A 49 -26.06 6.47 2.32
C THR A 49 -26.18 5.10 2.98
N SER A 50 -27.29 4.80 3.67
CA SER A 50 -27.51 3.48 4.30
C SER A 50 -27.51 2.32 3.30
N ASN A 51 -27.88 2.53 2.04
CA ASN A 51 -27.94 1.45 1.04
C ASN A 51 -26.56 1.10 0.48
N LEU A 52 -25.73 2.11 0.20
CA LEU A 52 -24.33 1.90 -0.17
C LEU A 52 -23.52 1.36 1.03
N VAL A 53 -23.83 1.86 2.23
CA VAL A 53 -23.30 1.32 3.49
C VAL A 53 -23.83 -0.10 3.76
N GLU A 54 -25.02 -0.49 3.30
CA GLU A 54 -25.50 -1.87 3.39
C GLU A 54 -24.75 -2.83 2.45
N GLU A 55 -24.31 -2.39 1.28
CA GLU A 55 -23.42 -3.19 0.42
C GLU A 55 -22.01 -3.30 1.03
N ILE A 56 -21.51 -2.25 1.70
CA ILE A 56 -20.22 -2.25 2.40
C ILE A 56 -20.27 -3.02 3.74
N ILE A 57 -21.41 -3.02 4.45
CA ILE A 57 -21.65 -3.80 5.69
C ILE A 57 -21.74 -5.30 5.41
N LYS A 58 -22.02 -5.70 4.16
CA LYS A 58 -22.00 -7.10 3.71
C LYS A 58 -20.58 -7.61 3.39
N ASP A 59 -19.55 -6.76 3.46
CA ASP A 59 -18.14 -7.16 3.49
C ASP A 59 -17.63 -7.09 4.93
N ASP A 60 -17.55 -8.24 5.60
CA ASP A 60 -17.37 -8.31 7.05
C ASP A 60 -16.04 -7.73 7.55
N TYR A 61 -15.05 -7.47 6.67
CA TYR A 61 -13.81 -6.78 7.05
C TYR A 61 -14.06 -5.31 7.44
N ALA A 62 -15.14 -4.72 6.92
CA ALA A 62 -15.55 -3.36 7.23
C ALA A 62 -16.22 -3.21 8.62
N LYS A 63 -16.66 -4.31 9.26
CA LYS A 63 -17.34 -4.29 10.58
C LYS A 63 -16.49 -3.74 11.73
N ILE A 64 -15.18 -3.51 11.53
CA ILE A 64 -14.34 -2.77 12.49
C ILE A 64 -14.64 -1.25 12.48
N THR A 65 -15.89 -0.84 12.30
CA THR A 65 -16.31 0.55 12.52
C THR A 65 -16.07 0.92 13.97
N VAL A 66 -15.01 1.69 14.20
CA VAL A 66 -15.10 2.75 15.19
C VAL A 66 -16.14 3.70 14.61
N GLU A 67 -17.24 3.95 15.32
CA GLU A 67 -18.45 4.67 14.86
C GLU A 67 -18.20 6.11 14.34
N ASP A 68 -16.95 6.56 14.33
CA ASP A 68 -16.60 7.97 14.20
C ASP A 68 -15.18 8.26 13.65
N ASP A 69 -14.54 7.31 12.96
CA ASP A 69 -13.22 7.49 12.28
C ASP A 69 -13.38 7.50 10.73
N SER A 70 -12.31 7.78 9.96
CA SER A 70 -12.37 7.85 8.49
C SER A 70 -12.78 6.50 7.86
N PRO A 71 -13.62 6.45 6.81
CA PRO A 71 -14.13 5.18 6.27
C PRO A 71 -13.05 4.29 5.63
N TYR A 72 -11.93 4.85 5.18
CA TYR A 72 -10.84 4.12 4.52
C TYR A 72 -9.81 3.59 5.54
N PRO A 73 -9.51 2.28 5.58
CA PRO A 73 -8.62 1.68 6.59
C PRO A 73 -7.17 2.19 6.50
N GLU A 74 -6.70 2.51 5.30
CA GLU A 74 -5.36 3.07 5.05
C GLU A 74 -5.21 4.44 5.72
N VAL A 75 -6.25 5.26 5.65
CA VAL A 75 -6.31 6.58 6.30
C VAL A 75 -6.31 6.43 7.82
N ARG A 76 -7.12 5.52 8.38
CA ARG A 76 -7.16 5.25 9.83
C ARG A 76 -5.80 4.79 10.39
N ALA A 77 -5.07 4.01 9.61
CA ALA A 77 -3.73 3.53 9.97
C ALA A 77 -2.69 4.66 9.94
N ALA A 78 -2.65 5.44 8.86
CA ALA A 78 -1.62 6.45 8.61
C ALA A 78 -1.84 7.80 9.32
N VAL A 79 -3.09 8.18 9.58
CA VAL A 79 -3.47 9.53 10.03
C VAL A 79 -4.03 9.50 11.45
N PRO A 80 -3.62 10.43 12.35
CA PRO A 80 -4.27 10.59 13.66
C PRO A 80 -5.71 11.09 13.53
N SER A 81 -6.65 10.43 14.21
CA SER A 81 -8.07 10.83 14.31
C SER A 81 -8.36 11.89 15.40
N THR A 82 -7.32 12.55 15.91
CA THR A 82 -7.37 13.64 16.91
C THR A 82 -6.69 14.90 16.39
N ASP A 83 -6.90 16.03 17.07
CA ASP A 83 -6.12 17.26 16.88
C ASP A 83 -5.93 18.06 18.19
N ASP A 84 -4.81 18.79 18.28
CA ASP A 84 -4.52 19.77 19.32
C ASP A 84 -4.54 21.19 18.71
N PHE A 85 -5.52 21.98 19.14
CA PHE A 85 -5.75 23.34 18.67
C PHE A 85 -4.81 24.38 19.30
N SER A 86 -4.06 24.01 20.36
CA SER A 86 -3.09 24.88 21.04
C SER A 86 -1.72 24.91 20.34
N MET A 87 -1.38 23.89 19.54
CA MET A 87 -0.06 23.78 18.90
C MET A 87 0.26 24.96 17.97
N HIS A 88 1.35 25.67 18.30
CA HIS A 88 1.90 26.75 17.48
C HIS A 88 2.33 26.25 16.10
N GLN A 89 1.59 26.64 15.07
CA GLN A 89 1.86 26.27 13.67
C GLN A 89 2.49 27.40 12.83
N ASN A 90 2.08 28.65 13.05
CA ASN A 90 2.57 29.82 12.31
C ASN A 90 3.70 30.52 13.09
N THR A 91 4.91 29.96 13.05
CA THR A 91 6.07 30.40 13.86
C THR A 91 7.20 30.95 12.99
N ILE A 92 8.00 31.89 13.52
CA ILE A 92 9.20 32.40 12.81
C ILE A 92 10.15 31.23 12.48
N ARG A 93 10.31 30.28 13.41
CA ARG A 93 11.08 29.04 13.21
C ARG A 93 10.62 28.25 11.97
N ALA A 94 9.32 27.98 11.83
CA ALA A 94 8.78 27.24 10.69
C ALA A 94 9.06 27.96 9.36
N TRP A 95 8.84 29.28 9.31
CA TRP A 95 9.12 30.09 8.12
C TRP A 95 10.60 30.14 7.74
N VAL A 96 11.49 30.40 8.70
CA VAL A 96 12.93 30.50 8.45
C VAL A 96 13.50 29.16 8.00
N LEU A 97 13.17 28.07 8.69
CA LEU A 97 13.65 26.73 8.31
C LEU A 97 13.05 26.26 6.99
N GLY A 98 11.76 26.54 6.74
CA GLY A 98 11.09 26.26 5.48
C GLY A 98 11.75 26.97 4.31
N LEU A 99 11.96 28.29 4.39
CA LEU A 99 12.59 29.05 3.31
C LEU A 99 14.07 28.66 3.10
N ILE A 100 14.84 28.40 4.15
CA ILE A 100 16.25 27.96 4.01
C ILE A 100 16.32 26.59 3.34
N LEU A 101 15.55 25.60 3.80
CA LEU A 101 15.58 24.25 3.23
C LEU A 101 14.99 24.23 1.80
N THR A 102 13.96 25.03 1.52
CA THR A 102 13.48 25.28 0.16
C THR A 102 14.56 25.90 -0.73
N THR A 103 15.36 26.86 -0.22
CA THR A 103 16.47 27.45 -1.00
C THR A 103 17.49 26.38 -1.41
N VAL A 104 17.89 25.52 -0.46
CA VAL A 104 18.85 24.45 -0.73
C VAL A 104 18.28 23.41 -1.70
N GLY A 105 17.06 22.91 -1.45
CA GLY A 105 16.41 21.91 -2.30
C GLY A 105 16.15 22.38 -3.73
N CYS A 106 15.61 23.60 -3.89
CA CYS A 106 15.42 24.23 -5.20
C CYS A 106 16.74 24.44 -5.95
N GLY A 107 17.78 24.93 -5.26
CA GLY A 107 19.09 25.16 -5.87
C GLY A 107 19.78 23.86 -6.32
N MET A 108 19.72 22.82 -5.50
CA MET A 108 20.27 21.50 -5.83
C MET A 108 19.53 20.86 -7.01
N ASN A 109 18.19 20.81 -6.98
CA ASN A 109 17.40 20.24 -8.08
C ASN A 109 17.56 21.01 -9.40
N MET A 110 17.75 22.33 -9.36
CA MET A 110 18.07 23.13 -10.55
C MET A 110 19.41 22.69 -11.18
N LEU A 111 20.46 22.49 -10.39
CA LEU A 111 21.75 22.01 -10.90
C LEU A 111 21.68 20.57 -11.41
N PHE A 112 20.99 19.69 -10.68
CA PHE A 112 20.90 18.26 -11.03
C PHE A 112 20.02 18.01 -12.27
N SER A 113 19.09 18.92 -12.60
CA SER A 113 18.30 18.85 -13.85
C SER A 113 19.14 19.04 -15.12
N PHE A 114 20.31 19.69 -15.04
CA PHE A 114 21.24 19.81 -16.17
C PHE A 114 22.09 18.55 -16.39
N HIS A 115 22.28 17.72 -15.35
CA HIS A 115 23.16 16.56 -15.38
C HIS A 115 22.52 15.37 -16.11
N SER A 116 23.35 14.48 -16.64
CA SER A 116 22.92 13.24 -17.32
C SER A 116 23.72 12.04 -16.78
N PRO A 117 23.09 11.09 -16.06
CA PRO A 117 21.66 11.04 -15.71
C PRO A 117 21.25 12.17 -14.77
N SER A 118 20.01 12.62 -14.87
CA SER A 118 19.42 13.60 -13.95
C SER A 118 18.92 12.90 -12.68
N PHE A 119 18.94 13.60 -11.55
CA PHE A 119 18.53 13.09 -10.26
C PHE A 119 17.82 14.18 -9.45
N VAL A 120 16.95 13.77 -8.51
CA VAL A 120 16.03 14.67 -7.81
C VAL A 120 16.11 14.44 -6.29
N VAL A 121 16.40 15.50 -5.54
CA VAL A 121 16.25 15.53 -4.09
C VAL A 121 14.77 15.60 -3.75
N THR A 122 14.27 14.61 -3.01
CA THR A 122 12.87 14.54 -2.59
C THR A 122 12.61 15.26 -1.27
N THR A 123 11.35 15.55 -0.99
CA THR A 123 10.88 16.21 0.24
C THR A 123 11.25 15.47 1.52
N PHE A 124 11.41 14.14 1.47
CA PHE A 124 11.84 13.35 2.61
C PHE A 124 13.21 13.80 3.14
N VAL A 125 14.17 14.16 2.27
CA VAL A 125 15.49 14.67 2.69
C VAL A 125 15.34 15.95 3.51
N THR A 126 14.54 16.90 3.05
CA THR A 126 14.25 18.14 3.80
C THR A 126 13.47 17.86 5.08
N SER A 127 12.56 16.89 5.08
CA SER A 127 11.80 16.51 6.28
C SER A 127 12.70 15.84 7.33
N ILE A 128 13.66 15.02 6.92
CA ILE A 128 14.69 14.41 7.78
C ILE A 128 15.60 15.49 8.38
N LEU A 129 16.01 16.50 7.59
CA LEU A 129 16.86 17.61 8.04
C LEU A 129 16.12 18.64 8.92
N ALA A 130 14.82 18.88 8.67
CA ALA A 130 14.03 19.86 9.41
C ALA A 130 13.88 19.52 10.90
N TRP A 131 13.81 18.22 11.25
CA TRP A 131 13.64 17.78 12.64
C TRP A 131 14.84 18.09 13.57
N PRO A 132 16.09 17.68 13.26
CA PRO A 132 17.23 18.02 14.13
C PRO A 132 17.49 19.53 14.15
N ILE A 133 17.35 20.23 13.01
CA ILE A 133 17.55 21.69 12.96
C ILE A 133 16.44 22.42 13.73
N GLY A 134 15.19 21.96 13.66
CA GLY A 134 14.06 22.50 14.42
C GLY A 134 14.22 22.33 15.92
N ARG A 135 14.67 21.14 16.38
CA ARG A 135 14.98 20.89 17.80
C ARG A 135 16.21 21.69 18.27
N PHE A 136 17.22 21.87 17.43
CA PHE A 136 18.39 22.69 17.72
C PHE A 136 18.03 24.18 17.86
N TRP A 137 17.17 24.71 16.99
CA TRP A 137 16.59 26.05 17.12
C TRP A 137 15.81 26.20 18.43
N ALA A 138 14.96 25.22 18.76
CA ALA A 138 14.18 25.21 20.00
C ALA A 138 15.05 25.19 21.27
N TRP A 139 16.29 24.68 21.18
CA TRP A 139 17.23 24.60 22.30
C TRP A 139 18.11 25.86 22.47
N ILE A 140 18.58 26.46 21.37
CA ILE A 140 19.55 27.59 21.41
C ILE A 140 18.86 28.95 21.37
N VAL A 141 17.77 29.11 20.62
CA VAL A 141 17.21 30.44 20.35
C VAL A 141 16.31 30.89 21.50
N PRO A 142 16.56 32.03 22.16
CA PRO A 142 15.74 32.48 23.28
C PRO A 142 14.34 32.93 22.83
N ASP A 143 13.34 32.79 23.71
CA ASP A 143 11.98 33.35 23.50
C ASP A 143 11.99 34.89 23.67
N VAL A 144 12.52 35.57 22.65
CA VAL A 144 12.43 37.02 22.50
C VAL A 144 11.27 37.34 21.56
N LYS A 145 10.42 38.30 21.94
CA LYS A 145 9.31 38.77 21.10
C LYS A 145 9.76 39.93 20.22
N ILE A 146 9.88 39.68 18.91
CA ILE A 146 10.25 40.67 17.90
C ILE A 146 8.95 41.14 17.22
N PHE A 147 8.66 42.44 17.27
CA PHE A 147 7.38 43.03 16.84
C PHE A 147 6.13 42.32 17.41
N GLY A 148 6.24 41.80 18.64
CA GLY A 148 5.18 41.05 19.33
C GLY A 148 5.13 39.55 19.02
N VAL A 149 5.86 39.06 18.01
CA VAL A 149 5.91 37.64 17.63
C VAL A 149 7.09 36.95 18.33
N SER A 150 6.83 35.80 18.95
CA SER A 150 7.87 34.98 19.60
C SER A 150 8.83 34.34 18.58
N LEU A 151 10.13 34.42 18.88
CA LEU A 151 11.20 33.79 18.10
C LEU A 151 11.38 32.29 18.41
N ASN A 152 10.94 31.84 19.59
CA ASN A 152 10.93 30.43 20.01
C ASN A 152 9.70 30.13 20.90
N PRO A 153 8.51 29.87 20.31
CA PRO A 153 7.24 29.77 21.04
C PRO A 153 7.02 28.41 21.76
N GLY A 154 8.08 27.64 21.99
CA GLY A 154 8.02 26.31 22.62
C GLY A 154 8.72 25.21 21.81
N PRO A 155 8.54 23.93 22.17
CA PRO A 155 9.15 22.79 21.47
C PRO A 155 8.82 22.77 19.96
N PHE A 156 9.74 22.24 19.16
CA PHE A 156 9.51 22.03 17.72
C PHE A 156 8.50 20.91 17.49
N ASN A 157 7.35 21.24 16.91
CA ASN A 157 6.18 20.35 16.84
C ASN A 157 5.82 19.89 15.43
N ILE A 158 4.91 18.92 15.36
CA ILE A 158 4.49 18.26 14.11
C ILE A 158 3.83 19.20 13.10
N LYS A 159 3.16 20.28 13.53
CA LYS A 159 2.51 21.24 12.63
C LYS A 159 3.53 22.16 11.97
N GLU A 160 4.51 22.66 12.72
CA GLU A 160 5.66 23.37 12.15
C GLU A 160 6.42 22.48 11.16
N HIS A 161 6.66 21.22 11.52
CA HIS A 161 7.37 20.26 10.67
C HIS A 161 6.60 19.97 9.37
N THR A 162 5.29 19.78 9.46
CA THR A 162 4.41 19.61 8.28
C THR A 162 4.47 20.84 7.36
N ILE A 163 4.45 22.06 7.91
CA ILE A 163 4.53 23.30 7.12
C ILE A 163 5.86 23.35 6.36
N ILE A 164 6.99 23.03 7.01
CA ILE A 164 8.30 22.94 6.34
C ILE A 164 8.29 21.89 5.21
N THR A 165 7.69 20.72 5.45
CA THR A 165 7.55 19.65 4.43
C THR A 165 6.70 20.07 3.24
N ILE A 166 5.62 20.81 3.45
CA ILE A 166 4.76 21.34 2.37
C ILE A 166 5.47 22.47 1.60
N MET A 167 6.16 23.39 2.29
CA MET A 167 6.99 24.43 1.65
C MET A 167 8.08 23.82 0.76
N ALA A 168 8.60 22.63 1.11
CA ALA A 168 9.51 21.87 0.26
C ALA A 168 8.79 21.23 -0.94
N ASN A 169 7.67 20.52 -0.70
CA ASN A 169 6.94 19.78 -1.74
C ASN A 169 6.49 20.68 -2.89
N VAL A 170 5.86 21.80 -2.53
CA VAL A 170 5.30 22.78 -3.45
C VAL A 170 6.33 23.55 -4.29
N SER A 171 7.63 23.42 -3.94
CA SER A 171 8.72 24.23 -4.51
C SER A 171 9.73 23.40 -5.31
N PHE A 172 10.01 22.17 -4.88
CA PHE A 172 10.96 21.27 -5.55
C PHE A 172 10.62 19.77 -5.44
N GLY A 173 9.46 19.40 -4.86
CA GLY A 173 9.09 17.99 -4.65
C GLY A 173 9.00 17.16 -5.94
N GLY A 174 8.63 17.81 -7.05
CA GLY A 174 8.65 17.25 -8.41
C GLY A 174 9.95 17.47 -9.19
N GLY A 175 11.05 17.90 -8.54
CA GLY A 175 12.30 18.27 -9.21
C GLY A 175 12.41 19.76 -9.52
N ALA A 176 13.02 20.10 -10.66
CA ALA A 176 13.09 21.48 -11.14
C ALA A 176 11.77 21.92 -11.80
N ALA A 177 11.46 23.21 -11.72
CA ALA A 177 10.22 23.79 -12.23
C ALA A 177 10.23 23.84 -13.76
N TYR A 178 9.40 22.99 -14.40
CA TYR A 178 9.25 22.76 -15.86
C TYR A 178 9.42 23.97 -16.80
N ALA A 179 9.08 25.19 -16.36
CA ALA A 179 9.32 26.42 -17.13
C ALA A 179 10.82 26.69 -17.40
N THR A 180 11.74 26.21 -16.55
CA THR A 180 13.19 26.38 -16.75
C THR A 180 13.71 25.61 -17.96
N ASP A 181 13.09 24.49 -18.33
CA ASP A 181 13.46 23.77 -19.55
C ASP A 181 13.13 24.56 -20.82
N ILE A 182 12.07 25.38 -20.81
CA ILE A 182 11.80 26.37 -21.88
C ILE A 182 12.96 27.35 -21.97
N LEU A 183 13.37 27.92 -20.84
CA LEU A 183 14.44 28.92 -20.79
C LEU A 183 15.78 28.31 -21.23
N VAL A 184 16.09 27.07 -20.84
CA VAL A 184 17.24 26.32 -21.37
C VAL A 184 17.12 26.15 -22.88
N ALA A 185 15.98 25.69 -23.41
CA ALA A 185 15.80 25.50 -24.84
C ALA A 185 15.92 26.82 -25.62
N GLN A 186 15.33 27.90 -25.11
CA GLN A 186 15.37 29.24 -25.70
C GLN A 186 16.81 29.78 -25.73
N ASN A 187 17.49 29.79 -24.57
CA ASN A 187 18.80 30.41 -24.40
C ASN A 187 19.95 29.58 -25.01
N LYS A 188 19.89 28.24 -24.94
CA LYS A 188 21.01 27.34 -25.32
C LYS A 188 20.83 26.61 -26.65
N PHE A 189 19.61 26.36 -27.12
CA PHE A 189 19.37 25.65 -28.40
C PHE A 189 18.75 26.55 -29.49
N TYR A 190 17.96 27.57 -29.11
CA TYR A 190 17.47 28.62 -30.02
C TYR A 190 18.28 29.93 -29.98
N HIS A 191 19.27 30.04 -29.09
CA HIS A 191 20.14 31.21 -28.91
C HIS A 191 19.41 32.56 -28.76
N SER A 192 18.24 32.54 -28.12
CA SER A 192 17.37 33.71 -27.90
C SER A 192 17.20 33.94 -26.40
N ASP A 193 17.65 35.10 -25.90
CA ASP A 193 17.59 35.47 -24.48
C ASP A 193 16.79 36.76 -24.29
N PHE A 194 15.77 36.70 -23.44
CA PHE A 194 14.85 37.80 -23.13
C PHE A 194 15.14 38.47 -21.77
N GLY A 195 16.16 38.01 -21.04
CA GLY A 195 16.67 38.59 -19.81
C GLY A 195 15.89 38.25 -18.53
N TRP A 196 16.48 38.59 -17.38
CA TRP A 196 16.01 38.22 -16.03
C TRP A 196 14.54 38.57 -15.74
N GLY A 197 14.05 39.70 -16.27
CA GLY A 197 12.65 40.13 -16.08
C GLY A 197 11.64 39.22 -16.77
N PHE A 198 12.01 38.62 -17.92
CA PHE A 198 11.19 37.65 -18.61
C PHE A 198 11.13 36.33 -17.82
N ASP A 199 12.29 35.79 -17.44
CA ASP A 199 12.42 34.54 -16.69
C ASP A 199 11.54 34.52 -15.43
N LEU A 200 11.57 35.60 -14.63
CA LEU A 200 10.77 35.74 -13.41
C LEU A 200 9.27 35.76 -13.69
N LEU A 201 8.83 36.55 -14.68
CA LEU A 201 7.41 36.62 -15.02
C LEU A 201 6.92 35.30 -15.64
N ALA A 202 7.74 34.62 -16.44
CA ALA A 202 7.44 33.31 -17.00
C ALA A 202 7.32 32.23 -15.92
N ILE A 203 8.28 32.12 -14.99
CA ILE A 203 8.21 31.10 -13.93
C ILE A 203 7.08 31.39 -12.94
N TRP A 204 6.94 32.63 -12.43
CA TRP A 204 5.91 32.93 -11.43
C TRP A 204 4.51 32.78 -12.00
N SER A 205 4.26 33.25 -13.24
CA SER A 205 2.95 33.08 -13.87
C SER A 205 2.61 31.63 -14.19
N THR A 206 3.59 30.77 -14.53
CA THR A 206 3.32 29.34 -14.80
C THR A 206 3.17 28.51 -13.54
N GLN A 207 3.99 28.74 -12.50
CA GLN A 207 3.92 27.98 -11.25
C GLN A 207 2.70 28.38 -10.39
N CYS A 208 2.38 29.68 -10.30
CA CYS A 208 1.37 30.16 -9.36
C CYS A 208 -0.06 30.24 -9.93
N ILE A 209 -0.27 30.18 -11.25
CA ILE A 209 -1.64 30.21 -11.82
C ILE A 209 -2.45 28.94 -11.49
N GLY A 210 -1.78 27.79 -11.38
CA GLY A 210 -2.41 26.53 -10.93
C GLY A 210 -2.92 26.58 -9.48
N PHE A 211 -2.35 27.44 -8.63
CA PHE A 211 -2.74 27.57 -7.23
C PHE A 211 -4.21 27.96 -7.07
N ALA A 212 -4.68 28.88 -7.90
CA ALA A 212 -6.07 29.30 -7.90
C ALA A 212 -7.02 28.16 -8.27
N LEU A 213 -6.64 27.33 -9.25
CA LEU A 213 -7.45 26.20 -9.70
C LEU A 213 -7.48 25.05 -8.68
N GLY A 214 -6.34 24.73 -8.04
CA GLY A 214 -6.30 23.78 -6.92
C GLY A 214 -7.21 24.22 -5.76
N GLY A 215 -7.22 25.52 -5.47
CA GLY A 215 -8.15 26.14 -4.52
C GLY A 215 -9.63 25.98 -4.86
N LEU A 216 -10.00 25.97 -6.15
CA LEU A 216 -11.37 25.68 -6.61
C LEU A 216 -11.69 24.18 -6.52
N ALA A 217 -10.75 23.32 -6.90
CA ALA A 217 -10.92 21.86 -6.89
C ALA A 217 -11.03 21.26 -5.47
N ARG A 218 -10.53 21.94 -4.43
CA ARG A 218 -10.45 21.43 -3.05
C ARG A 218 -11.75 20.82 -2.50
N ARG A 219 -12.91 21.37 -2.90
CA ARG A 219 -14.23 20.87 -2.48
C ARG A 219 -14.53 19.43 -2.93
N ILE A 220 -13.86 18.95 -3.98
CA ILE A 220 -14.11 17.62 -4.59
C ILE A 220 -12.90 16.68 -4.40
N VAL A 221 -11.67 17.20 -4.30
CA VAL A 221 -10.46 16.36 -4.20
C VAL A 221 -9.67 16.51 -2.90
N VAL A 222 -10.09 17.38 -1.98
CA VAL A 222 -9.50 17.52 -0.63
C VAL A 222 -10.50 17.18 0.46
N TYR A 223 -11.72 17.74 0.40
CA TYR A 223 -12.71 17.56 1.47
C TYR A 223 -13.36 16.16 1.52
N PRO A 224 -13.65 15.49 0.39
CA PRO A 224 -14.25 14.17 0.42
C PRO A 224 -13.35 13.11 1.02
N SER A 225 -13.97 12.12 1.67
CA SER A 225 -13.24 10.98 2.25
C SER A 225 -12.59 10.10 1.17
N GLY A 226 -13.28 9.89 0.04
CA GLY A 226 -12.82 9.08 -1.11
C GLY A 226 -11.67 9.67 -1.94
N ALA A 227 -11.07 10.76 -1.49
CA ALA A 227 -9.80 11.29 -2.01
C ALA A 227 -8.69 10.95 -0.99
N ILE A 228 -8.05 9.79 -1.19
CA ILE A 228 -7.15 9.13 -0.22
C ILE A 228 -5.70 9.68 -0.30
N TRP A 229 -5.22 9.94 -1.53
CA TRP A 229 -3.85 10.39 -1.84
C TRP A 229 -2.76 9.51 -1.19
N PRO A 230 -2.50 8.28 -1.69
CA PRO A 230 -1.61 7.32 -1.02
C PRO A 230 -0.23 7.86 -0.63
N SER A 231 0.41 8.69 -1.47
CA SER A 231 1.68 9.36 -1.15
C SER A 231 1.60 10.26 0.09
N ASN A 232 0.45 10.87 0.37
CA ASN A 232 0.25 11.68 1.58
C ASN A 232 0.16 10.82 2.84
N LEU A 233 -0.35 9.59 2.74
CA LEU A 233 -0.42 8.66 3.86
C LEU A 233 0.98 8.26 4.32
N VAL A 234 1.91 8.04 3.36
CA VAL A 234 3.33 7.79 3.66
C VAL A 234 3.95 9.01 4.37
N THR A 235 3.73 10.23 3.85
CA THR A 235 4.26 11.46 4.44
C THR A 235 3.68 11.74 5.83
N ALA A 236 2.36 11.57 6.03
CA ALA A 236 1.70 11.71 7.33
C ALA A 236 2.21 10.68 8.35
N THR A 237 2.39 9.42 7.92
CA THR A 237 2.97 8.34 8.74
C THR A 237 4.41 8.66 9.15
N PHE A 238 5.22 9.20 8.22
CA PHE A 238 6.60 9.62 8.50
C PHE A 238 6.65 10.77 9.52
N LEU A 239 5.91 11.87 9.27
CA LEU A 239 5.88 13.03 10.16
C LEU A 239 5.36 12.67 11.57
N THR A 240 4.36 11.81 11.64
CA THR A 240 3.82 11.29 12.91
C THR A 240 4.86 10.45 13.65
N ASN A 241 5.52 9.51 12.97
CA ASN A 241 6.52 8.65 13.62
C ASN A 241 7.83 9.35 14.01
N MET A 242 8.13 10.51 13.41
CA MET A 242 9.26 11.39 13.78
C MET A 242 8.99 12.19 15.07
N HIS A 243 7.73 12.49 15.40
CA HIS A 243 7.38 13.25 16.60
C HIS A 243 6.89 12.38 17.79
N ILE A 244 6.58 11.10 17.57
CA ILE A 244 6.30 10.14 18.65
C ILE A 244 7.62 9.66 19.28
N ASN A 245 7.87 10.07 20.53
CA ASN A 245 9.07 9.66 21.30
C ASN A 245 8.97 8.24 21.90
N GLU A 246 7.88 7.49 21.66
CA GLU A 246 7.68 6.13 22.19
C GLU A 246 8.49 5.08 21.39
N ASN A 247 9.58 4.56 21.97
CA ASN A 247 10.34 3.41 21.46
C ASN A 247 9.72 2.09 21.95
N HIS A 248 8.69 1.61 21.24
CA HIS A 248 8.12 0.27 21.46
C HIS A 248 9.17 -0.83 21.15
N PRO A 249 9.18 -1.95 21.91
CA PRO A 249 10.03 -3.09 21.57
C PRO A 249 9.55 -3.77 20.29
N ALA A 250 10.43 -3.93 19.30
CA ALA A 250 10.16 -4.67 18.08
C ALA A 250 10.71 -6.10 18.26
N ASN A 251 9.87 -7.13 18.15
CA ASN A 251 10.27 -8.54 18.19
C ASN A 251 11.27 -8.94 19.32
N GLY A 252 11.20 -8.30 20.48
CA GLY A 252 12.06 -8.57 21.63
C GLY A 252 13.38 -7.79 21.69
N TRP A 253 13.71 -6.99 20.67
CA TRP A 253 14.86 -6.06 20.69
C TRP A 253 14.39 -4.60 20.78
N LYS A 254 15.21 -3.76 21.42
CA LYS A 254 14.99 -2.30 21.50
C LYS A 254 16.12 -1.55 20.82
N ILE A 255 15.89 -1.24 19.56
CA ILE A 255 16.61 -0.21 18.81
C ILE A 255 15.77 1.07 18.84
N SER A 256 16.40 2.25 18.95
CA SER A 256 15.65 3.51 18.85
C SER A 256 15.22 3.75 17.40
N ARG A 257 14.08 4.40 17.17
CA ARG A 257 13.59 4.75 15.82
C ARG A 257 14.68 5.41 14.96
N LEU A 258 15.46 6.32 15.55
CA LEU A 258 16.58 7.02 14.91
C LEU A 258 17.77 6.09 14.64
N MET A 259 18.15 5.21 15.57
CA MET A 259 19.25 4.27 15.34
C MET A 259 18.89 3.23 14.27
N PHE A 260 17.63 2.77 14.23
CA PHE A 260 17.14 1.89 13.18
C PHE A 260 17.16 2.60 11.82
N PHE A 261 16.71 3.86 11.76
CA PHE A 261 16.86 4.70 10.58
C PHE A 261 18.33 4.82 10.15
N CYS A 262 19.28 5.05 11.07
CA CYS A 262 20.71 5.11 10.74
C CYS A 262 21.27 3.78 10.21
N VAL A 263 20.89 2.63 10.79
CA VAL A 263 21.30 1.30 10.31
C VAL A 263 20.75 1.05 8.91
N ILE A 264 19.45 1.26 8.69
CA ILE A 264 18.82 1.09 7.37
C ILE A 264 19.40 2.09 6.35
N PHE A 265 19.71 3.32 6.75
CA PHE A 265 20.37 4.31 5.90
C PHE A 265 21.78 3.87 5.47
N ILE A 266 22.57 3.28 6.37
CA ILE A 266 23.90 2.75 6.06
C ILE A 266 23.80 1.52 5.15
N CYS A 267 22.94 0.55 5.48
CA CYS A 267 22.71 -0.62 4.63
C CYS A 267 22.19 -0.24 3.24
N SER A 268 21.28 0.73 3.17
CA SER A 268 20.75 1.27 1.91
C SER A 268 21.82 2.04 1.13
N PHE A 269 22.65 2.86 1.78
CA PHE A 269 23.78 3.54 1.14
C PHE A 269 24.75 2.54 0.50
N VAL A 270 25.11 1.46 1.21
CA VAL A 270 25.93 0.37 0.65
C VAL A 270 25.21 -0.31 -0.52
N TRP A 271 23.91 -0.59 -0.41
CA TRP A 271 23.12 -1.21 -1.48
C TRP A 271 22.90 -0.30 -2.71
N TYR A 272 22.93 1.03 -2.57
CA TYR A 272 22.91 1.95 -3.72
C TYR A 272 24.30 2.10 -4.34
N TRP A 273 25.34 2.21 -3.50
CA TRP A 273 26.72 2.42 -3.95
C TRP A 273 27.28 1.20 -4.70
N PHE A 274 26.98 -0.02 -4.23
CA PHE A 274 27.49 -1.25 -4.85
C PHE A 274 27.07 -1.42 -6.33
N PRO A 275 25.78 -1.43 -6.71
CA PRO A 275 25.38 -1.47 -8.12
C PRO A 275 25.68 -0.14 -8.84
N GLY A 276 25.41 1.02 -8.22
CA GLY A 276 25.54 2.31 -8.89
C GLY A 276 26.99 2.70 -9.26
N PHE A 277 27.97 2.26 -8.48
CA PHE A 277 29.38 2.62 -8.66
C PHE A 277 30.30 1.40 -8.87
N LEU A 278 30.18 0.35 -8.05
CA LEU A 278 31.17 -0.75 -8.06
C LEU A 278 30.88 -1.82 -9.13
N PHE A 279 29.61 -2.19 -9.33
CA PHE A 279 29.21 -3.27 -10.25
C PHE A 279 27.90 -2.98 -10.99
N GLN A 280 27.99 -2.04 -11.94
CA GLN A 280 26.87 -1.50 -12.74
C GLN A 280 26.11 -2.53 -13.59
N ALA A 281 26.63 -3.75 -13.74
CA ALA A 281 25.90 -4.86 -14.37
C ALA A 281 24.63 -5.27 -13.59
N LEU A 282 24.56 -4.97 -12.28
CA LEU A 282 23.37 -5.23 -11.44
C LEU A 282 22.24 -4.21 -11.68
N SER A 283 22.54 -3.03 -12.22
CA SER A 283 21.54 -2.04 -12.64
C SER A 283 20.86 -2.42 -13.95
N TYR A 284 21.55 -3.14 -14.85
CA TYR A 284 21.01 -3.59 -16.13
C TYR A 284 21.31 -5.08 -16.34
N PHE A 285 20.58 -5.93 -15.61
CA PHE A 285 20.79 -7.38 -15.57
C PHE A 285 20.22 -8.10 -16.82
N SER A 286 20.68 -7.70 -18.01
CA SER A 286 20.21 -8.20 -19.29
C SER A 286 20.86 -9.53 -19.74
N TRP A 287 21.07 -10.50 -18.84
CA TRP A 287 22.01 -11.63 -19.04
C TRP A 287 21.89 -12.38 -20.39
N ILE A 288 20.68 -12.52 -20.97
CA ILE A 288 20.50 -13.12 -22.31
C ILE A 288 21.30 -12.39 -23.41
N THR A 289 21.45 -11.07 -23.33
CA THR A 289 22.23 -10.32 -24.33
C THR A 289 23.73 -10.65 -24.23
N TRP A 290 24.22 -11.07 -23.05
CA TRP A 290 25.61 -11.48 -22.86
C TRP A 290 25.93 -12.81 -23.57
N ILE A 291 24.93 -13.68 -23.80
CA ILE A 291 25.09 -14.93 -24.56
C ILE A 291 25.44 -14.63 -26.02
N LYS A 292 24.82 -13.60 -26.62
CA LYS A 292 24.97 -13.27 -28.05
C LYS A 292 24.93 -11.76 -28.30
N PRO A 293 25.89 -10.97 -27.79
CA PRO A 293 25.81 -9.51 -27.72
C PRO A 293 25.83 -8.79 -29.07
N LYS A 294 26.19 -9.49 -30.15
CA LYS A 294 26.16 -8.98 -31.53
C LYS A 294 24.85 -9.29 -32.27
N ASN A 295 23.86 -9.92 -31.65
CA ASN A 295 22.58 -10.20 -32.29
C ASN A 295 21.55 -9.09 -32.01
N VAL A 296 21.13 -8.41 -33.07
CA VAL A 296 20.23 -7.25 -33.00
C VAL A 296 18.86 -7.62 -32.41
N ILE A 297 18.25 -8.72 -32.86
CA ILE A 297 16.92 -9.16 -32.40
C ILE A 297 16.92 -9.50 -30.91
N ILE A 298 17.94 -10.21 -30.43
CA ILE A 298 18.08 -10.52 -29.00
C ILE A 298 18.24 -9.25 -28.17
N ASN A 299 19.00 -8.26 -28.64
CA ASN A 299 19.13 -6.98 -27.93
C ASN A 299 17.85 -6.12 -28.00
N GLN A 300 17.11 -6.16 -29.12
CA GLN A 300 15.81 -5.48 -29.26
C GLN A 300 14.75 -6.03 -28.30
N ILE A 301 14.70 -7.35 -28.11
CA ILE A 301 13.69 -8.03 -27.28
C ILE A 301 14.11 -8.04 -25.79
N PHE A 302 15.34 -8.45 -25.50
CA PHE A 302 15.81 -8.73 -24.14
C PHE A 302 16.81 -7.71 -23.57
N GLY A 303 17.22 -6.70 -24.34
CA GLY A 303 18.08 -5.62 -23.84
C GLY A 303 17.31 -4.63 -22.98
N SER A 304 17.89 -4.22 -21.84
CA SER A 304 17.22 -3.32 -20.87
C SER A 304 17.33 -1.82 -21.20
N SER A 305 18.30 -1.40 -22.03
CA SER A 305 18.56 0.02 -22.33
C SER A 305 18.07 0.48 -23.71
N SER A 306 18.23 -0.33 -24.75
CA SER A 306 17.77 -0.05 -26.12
C SER A 306 16.75 -1.06 -26.66
N GLY A 307 16.25 -1.94 -25.79
CA GLY A 307 15.28 -2.98 -26.09
C GLY A 307 14.03 -2.90 -25.20
N LEU A 308 13.31 -4.03 -25.12
CA LEU A 308 12.02 -4.14 -24.43
C LEU A 308 12.10 -4.82 -23.05
N GLY A 309 13.28 -5.27 -22.62
CA GLY A 309 13.48 -5.86 -21.29
C GLY A 309 12.56 -7.05 -20.96
N MET A 310 12.22 -7.88 -21.95
CA MET A 310 11.29 -9.00 -21.76
C MET A 310 11.83 -10.04 -20.76
N VAL A 311 10.93 -10.59 -19.93
CA VAL A 311 11.14 -11.78 -19.08
C VAL A 311 11.92 -12.86 -19.87
N PRO A 312 13.02 -13.45 -19.35
CA PRO A 312 13.62 -13.35 -18.00
C PRO A 312 14.30 -12.03 -17.59
N ASN A 313 14.62 -11.13 -18.52
CA ASN A 313 15.52 -9.99 -18.27
C ASN A 313 14.80 -8.79 -17.60
N ASN A 314 13.92 -9.03 -16.63
CA ASN A 314 12.95 -8.06 -16.11
C ASN A 314 13.11 -7.73 -14.61
N ILE A 315 14.22 -8.12 -13.99
CA ILE A 315 14.55 -7.81 -12.59
C ILE A 315 15.77 -6.88 -12.57
N ALA A 316 15.62 -5.70 -11.97
CA ALA A 316 16.71 -4.82 -11.59
C ALA A 316 17.02 -4.98 -10.10
N LEU A 317 18.30 -4.99 -9.73
CA LEU A 317 18.74 -5.01 -8.33
C LEU A 317 19.08 -3.60 -7.80
N ASP A 318 19.23 -2.64 -8.71
CA ASP A 318 19.35 -1.21 -8.42
C ASP A 318 17.97 -0.55 -8.26
N TRP A 319 17.68 -0.05 -7.06
CA TRP A 319 16.40 0.59 -6.77
C TRP A 319 16.16 1.88 -7.59
N ASN A 320 17.20 2.54 -8.10
CA ASN A 320 17.03 3.66 -9.03
C ASN A 320 16.36 3.23 -10.34
N GLN A 321 16.59 2.00 -10.79
CA GLN A 321 15.98 1.44 -12.00
C GLN A 321 14.55 0.95 -11.76
N ILE A 322 14.21 0.60 -10.51
CA ILE A 322 12.85 0.24 -10.09
C ILE A 322 11.98 1.49 -9.91
N ALA A 323 12.46 2.48 -9.15
CA ALA A 323 11.65 3.59 -8.65
C ALA A 323 11.93 4.96 -9.32
N GLY A 324 13.01 5.10 -10.10
CA GLY A 324 13.48 6.40 -10.59
C GLY A 324 12.55 7.11 -11.59
N TYR A 325 11.63 6.40 -12.24
CA TYR A 325 10.71 6.96 -13.23
C TYR A 325 9.25 7.09 -12.74
N ILE A 326 8.76 6.12 -11.97
CA ILE A 326 7.34 6.01 -11.57
C ILE A 326 7.15 6.34 -10.07
N GLY A 327 8.24 6.55 -9.34
CA GLY A 327 8.24 6.56 -7.87
C GLY A 327 8.29 5.15 -7.28
N SER A 328 8.14 5.04 -5.97
CA SER A 328 8.20 3.75 -5.27
C SER A 328 6.97 2.87 -5.58
N PRO A 329 7.14 1.57 -5.93
CA PRO A 329 6.02 0.64 -6.10
C PRO A 329 5.24 0.38 -4.81
N LEU A 330 5.77 0.77 -3.64
CA LEU A 330 5.13 0.59 -2.33
C LEU A 330 4.04 1.64 -2.02
N ILE A 331 3.70 2.52 -2.97
CA ILE A 331 2.74 3.62 -2.78
C ILE A 331 1.44 3.44 -3.57
N PRO A 332 1.43 3.04 -4.86
CA PRO A 332 0.19 2.79 -5.59
C PRO A 332 -0.54 1.52 -5.11
N PRO A 333 -1.89 1.48 -5.13
CA PRO A 333 -2.63 0.25 -4.85
C PRO A 333 -2.31 -0.87 -5.86
N ALA A 334 -2.33 -2.13 -5.42
CA ALA A 334 -1.97 -3.28 -6.25
C ALA A 334 -2.74 -3.37 -7.58
N GLY A 335 -4.01 -2.96 -7.64
CA GLY A 335 -4.78 -2.89 -8.88
C GLY A 335 -4.25 -1.89 -9.92
N ALA A 336 -3.64 -0.78 -9.46
CA ALA A 336 -2.96 0.17 -10.35
C ALA A 336 -1.66 -0.42 -10.88
N ILE A 337 -0.89 -1.13 -10.04
CA ILE A 337 0.34 -1.84 -10.44
C ILE A 337 0.03 -2.94 -11.46
N ALA A 338 -0.99 -3.76 -11.22
CA ALA A 338 -1.46 -4.78 -12.15
C ALA A 338 -1.95 -4.18 -13.49
N THR A 339 -2.64 -3.04 -13.44
CA THR A 339 -3.06 -2.28 -14.64
C THR A 339 -1.85 -1.80 -15.46
N ILE A 340 -0.79 -1.31 -14.80
CA ILE A 340 0.46 -0.90 -15.46
C ILE A 340 1.16 -2.13 -16.06
N PHE A 341 1.24 -3.25 -15.34
CA PHE A 341 1.86 -4.48 -15.84
C PHE A 341 1.15 -5.02 -17.09
N LEU A 342 -0.19 -5.00 -17.11
CA LEU A 342 -0.99 -5.37 -18.27
C LEU A 342 -0.71 -4.44 -19.47
N SER A 343 -0.50 -3.13 -19.24
CA SER A 343 -0.09 -2.18 -20.28
C SER A 343 1.27 -2.54 -20.87
N VAL A 344 2.25 -2.90 -20.04
CA VAL A 344 3.57 -3.35 -20.52
C VAL A 344 3.45 -4.60 -21.39
N ILE A 345 2.71 -5.62 -20.93
CA ILE A 345 2.52 -6.87 -21.68
C ILE A 345 1.82 -6.59 -23.02
N VAL A 346 0.62 -6.00 -22.99
CA VAL A 346 -0.22 -5.85 -24.19
C VAL A 346 0.40 -4.86 -25.18
N ILE A 347 0.92 -3.73 -24.71
CA ILE A 347 1.44 -2.69 -25.61
C ILE A 347 2.90 -2.98 -25.99
N PHE A 348 3.79 -3.12 -25.01
CA PHE A 348 5.23 -3.10 -25.25
C PHE A 348 5.84 -4.46 -25.56
N TRP A 349 5.22 -5.57 -25.11
CA TRP A 349 5.70 -6.93 -25.42
C TRP A 349 4.95 -7.60 -26.57
N VAL A 350 3.75 -7.15 -26.93
CA VAL A 350 2.98 -7.69 -28.07
C VAL A 350 2.87 -6.68 -29.22
N ILE A 351 2.23 -5.52 -29.01
CA ILE A 351 1.92 -4.58 -30.11
C ILE A 351 3.19 -3.92 -30.69
N VAL A 352 4.14 -3.49 -29.86
CA VAL A 352 5.39 -2.86 -30.34
C VAL A 352 6.23 -3.82 -31.20
N PRO A 353 6.54 -5.07 -30.78
CA PRO A 353 7.19 -6.05 -31.65
C PRO A 353 6.43 -6.34 -32.94
N ALA A 354 5.10 -6.49 -32.89
CA ALA A 354 4.30 -6.76 -34.08
C ALA A 354 4.45 -5.63 -35.12
N ILE A 355 4.28 -4.37 -34.71
CA ILE A 355 4.42 -3.19 -35.57
C ILE A 355 5.86 -3.04 -36.08
N HIS A 356 6.85 -3.29 -35.21
CA HIS A 356 8.27 -3.17 -35.57
C HIS A 356 8.68 -4.20 -36.63
N TYR A 357 8.40 -5.48 -36.41
CA TYR A 357 8.78 -6.55 -37.32
C TYR A 357 7.89 -6.64 -38.57
N SER A 358 6.66 -6.13 -38.55
CA SER A 358 5.87 -5.87 -39.78
C SER A 358 6.37 -4.67 -40.60
N ASN A 359 7.45 -4.00 -40.19
CA ASN A 359 8.08 -2.86 -40.87
C ASN A 359 7.15 -1.65 -41.12
N VAL A 360 6.11 -1.51 -40.30
CA VAL A 360 5.20 -0.35 -40.35
C VAL A 360 6.01 0.91 -40.02
N TRP A 361 5.76 2.02 -40.73
CA TRP A 361 6.54 3.27 -40.60
C TRP A 361 8.05 3.11 -40.87
N TYR A 362 8.47 2.11 -41.66
CA TYR A 362 9.87 1.75 -41.90
C TYR A 362 10.62 1.31 -40.63
N ALA A 363 9.89 0.79 -39.63
CA ALA A 363 10.41 0.52 -38.30
C ALA A 363 11.66 -0.39 -38.25
N GLN A 364 11.84 -1.33 -39.18
CA GLN A 364 13.04 -2.19 -39.20
C GLN A 364 14.33 -1.41 -39.52
N TYR A 365 14.22 -0.23 -40.15
CA TYR A 365 15.35 0.67 -40.41
C TYR A 365 15.65 1.59 -39.22
N LEU A 366 14.89 1.51 -38.13
CA LEU A 366 14.97 2.38 -36.96
C LEU A 366 15.24 1.54 -35.69
N PRO A 367 15.77 2.11 -34.60
CA PRO A 367 15.82 1.41 -33.32
C PRO A 367 14.41 1.16 -32.79
N ILE A 368 14.18 0.00 -32.17
CA ILE A 368 12.89 -0.35 -31.55
C ILE A 368 12.58 0.57 -30.36
N SER A 369 13.60 0.87 -29.56
CA SER A 369 13.55 1.75 -28.39
C SER A 369 14.60 2.86 -28.48
N SER A 370 14.14 4.11 -28.47
CA SER A 370 14.97 5.32 -28.45
C SER A 370 14.12 6.57 -28.22
N SER A 371 14.63 7.54 -27.46
CA SER A 371 14.09 8.91 -27.31
C SER A 371 14.54 9.86 -28.43
N GLY A 372 15.40 9.41 -29.35
CA GLY A 372 15.87 10.18 -30.50
C GLY A 372 14.84 10.32 -31.60
N SER A 373 15.05 11.30 -32.48
CA SER A 373 14.34 11.46 -33.75
C SER A 373 15.33 11.46 -34.91
N TYR A 374 14.90 10.89 -36.03
CA TYR A 374 15.77 10.41 -37.10
C TYR A 374 15.40 10.98 -38.47
N ASP A 375 16.38 11.10 -39.36
CA ASP A 375 16.19 11.38 -40.78
C ASP A 375 16.21 10.11 -41.66
N ARG A 376 16.00 10.28 -42.97
CA ARG A 376 16.00 9.21 -43.98
C ARG A 376 17.31 8.42 -44.11
N PHE A 377 18.37 8.83 -43.43
CA PHE A 377 19.68 8.18 -43.38
C PHE A 377 20.01 7.59 -41.99
N GLN A 378 18.98 7.43 -41.13
CA GLN A 378 19.10 6.98 -39.75
C GLN A 378 19.95 7.90 -38.86
N GLN A 379 20.25 9.14 -39.30
CA GLN A 379 21.02 10.11 -38.52
C GLN A 379 20.11 10.92 -37.60
N THR A 380 20.69 11.54 -36.56
CA THR A 380 19.96 12.46 -35.68
C THR A 380 19.42 13.63 -36.51
N TYR A 381 18.10 13.86 -36.45
CA TYR A 381 17.42 14.81 -37.33
C TYR A 381 17.98 16.25 -37.23
N ASN A 382 18.53 16.79 -38.32
CA ASN A 382 19.17 18.10 -38.32
C ASN A 382 18.15 19.24 -38.55
N VAL A 383 17.65 19.72 -37.41
CA VAL A 383 16.68 20.82 -37.25
C VAL A 383 17.05 22.08 -38.05
N SER A 384 18.32 22.49 -38.00
CA SER A 384 18.79 23.76 -38.57
C SER A 384 18.77 23.79 -40.11
N ARG A 385 18.42 22.67 -40.76
CA ARG A 385 18.14 22.59 -42.20
C ARG A 385 16.71 22.97 -42.57
N ILE A 386 15.77 22.93 -41.62
CA ILE A 386 14.32 23.14 -41.87
C ILE A 386 13.74 24.36 -41.14
N ILE A 387 14.62 25.18 -40.55
CA ILE A 387 14.27 26.41 -39.84
C ILE A 387 15.11 27.55 -40.40
N ASN A 388 14.49 28.69 -40.71
CA ASN A 388 15.22 29.91 -41.03
C ASN A 388 15.91 30.45 -39.75
N PRO A 389 17.25 30.54 -39.70
CA PRO A 389 17.99 30.87 -38.47
C PRO A 389 17.82 32.31 -38.00
N LYS A 390 17.15 33.19 -38.76
CA LYS A 390 16.86 34.58 -38.36
C LYS A 390 15.43 34.79 -37.85
N THR A 391 14.48 33.97 -38.30
CA THR A 391 13.05 34.12 -37.95
C THR A 391 12.50 32.95 -37.13
N LEU A 392 13.26 31.87 -36.95
CA LEU A 392 12.85 30.61 -36.31
C LEU A 392 11.60 29.93 -36.92
N THR A 393 11.17 30.39 -38.09
CA THR A 393 10.05 29.83 -38.86
C THR A 393 10.48 28.62 -39.68
N PHE A 394 9.58 27.64 -39.79
CA PHE A 394 9.73 26.46 -40.63
C PHE A 394 9.88 26.79 -42.14
N ASP A 395 10.81 26.11 -42.81
CA ASP A 395 10.97 26.11 -44.28
C ASP A 395 10.42 24.82 -44.89
N LEU A 396 9.43 24.97 -45.77
CA LEU A 396 8.72 23.83 -46.38
C LEU A 396 9.51 23.18 -47.53
N GLU A 397 10.30 23.94 -48.30
CA GLU A 397 11.03 23.37 -49.44
C GLU A 397 12.29 22.67 -48.95
N ALA A 398 13.02 23.27 -48.01
CA ALA A 398 14.17 22.64 -47.39
C ALA A 398 13.80 21.36 -46.61
N TYR A 399 12.59 21.31 -46.01
CA TYR A 399 12.04 20.08 -45.41
C TYR A 399 11.80 18.96 -46.43
N LYS A 400 11.21 19.28 -47.60
CA LYS A 400 11.00 18.30 -48.69
C LYS A 400 12.31 17.76 -49.23
N GLU A 401 13.30 18.64 -49.44
CA GLU A 401 14.61 18.26 -49.96
C GLU A 401 15.40 17.39 -48.96
N TYR A 402 15.38 17.75 -47.68
CA TYR A 402 16.14 17.07 -46.63
C TYR A 402 15.52 15.73 -46.21
N SER A 403 14.41 15.73 -45.46
CA SER A 403 13.82 14.50 -44.92
C SER A 403 12.51 14.77 -44.16
N PRO A 404 11.48 13.89 -44.27
CA PRO A 404 10.49 13.76 -43.22
C PRO A 404 11.14 13.27 -41.92
N LEU A 405 10.46 13.48 -40.80
CA LEU A 405 10.88 13.01 -39.48
C LEU A 405 10.51 11.52 -39.28
N PHE A 406 11.39 10.76 -38.64
CA PHE A 406 11.15 9.38 -38.21
C PHE A 406 11.35 9.20 -36.69
N LEU A 407 10.53 8.33 -36.10
CA LEU A 407 10.50 8.00 -34.67
C LEU A 407 10.67 6.49 -34.44
N SER A 408 11.25 6.11 -33.30
CA SER A 408 11.31 4.70 -32.86
C SER A 408 9.91 4.12 -32.64
N THR A 409 9.75 2.79 -32.75
CA THR A 409 8.42 2.16 -32.66
C THR A 409 7.78 2.35 -31.29
N THR A 410 8.56 2.25 -30.21
CA THR A 410 8.11 2.56 -28.85
C THR A 410 7.67 4.02 -28.70
N PHE A 411 8.42 4.99 -29.21
CA PHE A 411 8.11 6.42 -29.07
C PHE A 411 6.89 6.83 -29.90
N ALA A 412 6.75 6.26 -31.12
CA ALA A 412 5.52 6.41 -31.91
C ALA A 412 4.30 5.84 -31.14
N ILE A 413 4.42 4.64 -30.56
CA ILE A 413 3.34 4.05 -29.76
C ILE A 413 3.07 4.82 -28.46
N ALA A 414 4.07 5.43 -27.83
CA ALA A 414 3.89 6.27 -26.65
C ALA A 414 3.05 7.53 -26.95
N TYR A 415 3.17 8.12 -28.16
CA TYR A 415 2.23 9.15 -28.61
C TYR A 415 0.81 8.60 -28.82
N GLY A 416 0.67 7.38 -29.35
CA GLY A 416 -0.63 6.67 -29.40
C GLY A 416 -1.26 6.48 -28.01
N LEU A 417 -0.50 5.95 -27.04
CA LEU A 417 -0.95 5.81 -25.66
C LEU A 417 -1.34 7.16 -25.04
N SER A 418 -0.55 8.21 -25.32
CA SER A 418 -0.88 9.57 -24.91
C SER A 418 -2.24 10.00 -25.47
N PHE A 419 -2.50 9.82 -26.77
CA PHE A 419 -3.80 10.08 -27.42
C PHE A 419 -4.96 9.33 -26.75
N ALA A 420 -4.77 8.03 -26.45
CA ALA A 420 -5.78 7.23 -25.74
C ALA A 420 -6.03 7.72 -24.30
N SER A 421 -4.97 8.04 -23.55
CA SER A 421 -5.05 8.46 -22.14
C SER A 421 -5.95 9.67 -21.91
N ILE A 422 -6.03 10.58 -22.87
CA ILE A 422 -6.80 11.84 -22.80
C ILE A 422 -8.30 11.56 -22.79
N LEU A 423 -8.82 10.87 -23.81
CA LEU A 423 -10.25 10.55 -23.86
C LEU A 423 -10.63 9.43 -22.88
N ALA A 424 -9.69 8.52 -22.54
CA ALA A 424 -9.90 7.57 -21.45
C ALA A 424 -10.06 8.25 -20.09
N THR A 425 -9.25 9.28 -19.80
CA THR A 425 -9.36 10.09 -18.57
C THR A 425 -10.72 10.78 -18.47
N LEU A 426 -11.18 11.41 -19.55
CA LEU A 426 -12.50 12.06 -19.56
C LEU A 426 -13.65 11.05 -19.46
N SER A 427 -13.66 9.98 -20.25
CA SER A 427 -14.77 9.02 -20.25
C SER A 427 -14.81 8.16 -18.99
N HIS A 428 -13.67 7.72 -18.47
CA HIS A 428 -13.59 7.01 -17.17
C HIS A 428 -14.10 7.90 -16.03
N THR A 429 -13.69 9.17 -15.97
CA THR A 429 -14.19 10.10 -14.94
C THR A 429 -15.70 10.33 -15.09
N ALA A 430 -16.20 10.56 -16.30
CA ALA A 430 -17.63 10.78 -16.53
C ALA A 430 -18.50 9.56 -16.19
N LEU A 431 -18.05 8.35 -16.53
CA LEU A 431 -18.81 7.11 -16.37
C LEU A 431 -18.76 6.51 -14.96
N PHE A 432 -17.60 6.59 -14.29
CA PHE A 432 -17.39 5.98 -12.97
C PHE A 432 -17.48 6.98 -11.81
N HIS A 433 -17.12 8.25 -12.03
CA HIS A 433 -17.08 9.28 -10.97
C HIS A 433 -18.08 10.43 -11.18
N GLY A 434 -18.79 10.46 -12.32
CA GLY A 434 -19.73 11.54 -12.66
C GLY A 434 -20.87 11.72 -11.65
N HIS A 435 -21.36 10.63 -11.03
CA HIS A 435 -22.37 10.71 -9.98
C HIS A 435 -21.80 11.32 -8.68
N GLU A 436 -20.67 10.77 -8.21
CA GLU A 436 -19.95 11.27 -7.02
C GLU A 436 -19.69 12.79 -7.13
N ILE A 437 -19.15 13.24 -8.28
CA ILE A 437 -18.87 14.66 -8.56
C ILE A 437 -20.13 15.52 -8.45
N LEU A 438 -21.27 15.06 -9.01
CA LEU A 438 -22.54 15.79 -8.98
C LEU A 438 -23.19 15.82 -7.58
N GLU A 439 -22.82 14.91 -6.67
CA GLU A 439 -23.29 14.91 -5.28
C GLU A 439 -22.39 15.75 -4.37
N GLN A 440 -21.08 15.76 -4.62
CA GLN A 440 -20.13 16.66 -3.96
C GLN A 440 -20.43 18.13 -4.30
N LEU A 441 -20.75 18.44 -5.56
CA LEU A 441 -21.20 19.78 -5.98
C LEU A 441 -22.53 20.20 -5.32
N LYS A 442 -23.32 19.24 -4.81
CA LYS A 442 -24.55 19.48 -4.04
C LYS A 442 -24.34 19.41 -2.52
N LEU A 443 -23.10 19.22 -2.06
CA LEU A 443 -22.70 19.11 -0.65
C LEU A 443 -23.51 18.05 0.14
N LYS A 444 -23.78 16.90 -0.48
CA LYS A 444 -24.57 15.81 0.13
C LYS A 444 -23.78 14.82 0.99
N GLU A 445 -22.47 14.66 0.76
CA GLU A 445 -21.69 13.64 1.47
C GLU A 445 -21.49 13.99 2.96
N LYS A 446 -21.59 12.98 3.83
CA LYS A 446 -21.37 13.12 5.28
C LYS A 446 -19.87 13.37 5.58
N PRO A 447 -19.51 14.42 6.35
CA PRO A 447 -18.11 14.74 6.63
C PRO A 447 -17.44 13.69 7.53
N ASP A 448 -16.22 13.30 7.17
CA ASP A 448 -15.39 12.39 7.98
C ASP A 448 -14.77 13.10 9.20
N VAL A 449 -14.11 12.32 10.07
CA VAL A 449 -13.49 12.84 11.29
C VAL A 449 -12.47 13.96 11.03
N HIS A 450 -11.74 13.90 9.92
CA HIS A 450 -10.75 14.92 9.58
C HIS A 450 -11.43 16.21 9.11
N MET A 451 -12.47 16.12 8.27
CA MET A 451 -13.26 17.28 7.87
C MET A 451 -13.99 17.91 9.06
N ARG A 452 -14.48 17.12 10.03
CA ARG A 452 -15.08 17.65 11.27
C ARG A 452 -14.07 18.40 12.14
N LEU A 453 -12.88 17.84 12.38
CA LEU A 453 -11.80 18.54 13.09
C LEU A 453 -11.39 19.83 12.37
N MET A 454 -11.30 19.79 11.04
CA MET A 454 -10.91 20.94 10.22
C MET A 454 -11.91 22.11 10.25
N ARG A 455 -13.19 21.88 10.57
CA ARG A 455 -14.21 22.97 10.71
C ARG A 455 -13.86 24.01 11.77
N LYS A 456 -13.08 23.65 12.80
CA LYS A 456 -12.63 24.60 13.84
C LYS A 456 -11.55 25.59 13.33
N TYR A 457 -10.92 25.30 12.17
CA TYR A 457 -10.01 26.24 11.51
C TYR A 457 -10.73 27.12 10.49
N ARG A 458 -10.51 28.44 10.58
CA ARG A 458 -11.15 29.41 9.67
C ARG A 458 -10.64 29.24 8.23
N GLU A 459 -11.52 28.80 7.34
CA GLU A 459 -11.23 28.60 5.91
C GLU A 459 -10.70 29.83 5.17
N VAL A 460 -10.05 29.57 4.03
CA VAL A 460 -9.65 30.57 3.02
C VAL A 460 -10.87 30.94 2.17
N PRO A 461 -11.24 32.23 2.05
CA PRO A 461 -12.31 32.65 1.16
C PRO A 461 -11.95 32.41 -0.32
N ASP A 462 -12.91 31.96 -1.13
CA ASP A 462 -12.66 31.65 -2.55
C ASP A 462 -12.15 32.85 -3.36
N TRP A 463 -12.44 34.08 -2.93
CA TRP A 463 -11.90 35.31 -3.55
C TRP A 463 -10.38 35.48 -3.38
N TRP A 464 -9.74 34.81 -2.41
CA TRP A 464 -8.27 34.81 -2.30
C TRP A 464 -7.65 34.11 -3.52
N PHE A 465 -8.18 32.93 -3.87
CA PHE A 465 -7.79 32.21 -5.09
C PHE A 465 -8.15 33.00 -6.35
N GLY A 466 -9.28 33.71 -6.36
CA GLY A 466 -9.67 34.62 -7.44
C GLY A 466 -8.67 35.77 -7.67
N ILE A 467 -8.17 36.42 -6.61
CA ILE A 467 -7.14 37.46 -6.72
C ILE A 467 -5.81 36.85 -7.20
N VAL A 468 -5.41 35.70 -6.65
CA VAL A 468 -4.20 34.98 -7.10
C VAL A 468 -4.28 34.68 -8.60
N PHE A 469 -5.43 34.19 -9.09
CA PHE A 469 -5.66 33.98 -10.53
C PHE A 469 -5.47 35.27 -11.33
N LEU A 470 -6.14 36.36 -10.94
CA LEU A 470 -6.09 37.63 -11.69
C LEU A 470 -4.67 38.22 -11.73
N VAL A 471 -3.90 38.11 -10.65
CA VAL A 471 -2.49 38.57 -10.61
C VAL A 471 -1.63 37.74 -11.55
N PHE A 472 -1.62 36.41 -11.43
CA PHE A 472 -0.74 35.57 -12.26
C PHE A 472 -1.22 35.42 -13.71
N PHE A 473 -2.51 35.63 -13.99
CA PHE A 473 -3.03 35.82 -15.35
C PHE A 473 -2.59 37.16 -15.95
N GLY A 474 -2.60 38.24 -15.17
CA GLY A 474 -2.01 39.52 -15.59
C GLY A 474 -0.52 39.38 -15.92
N MET A 475 0.22 38.62 -15.10
CA MET A 475 1.64 38.33 -15.35
C MET A 475 1.87 37.46 -16.59
N SER A 476 1.07 36.41 -16.85
CA SER A 476 1.23 35.61 -18.09
C SER A 476 0.87 36.40 -19.36
N VAL A 477 -0.15 37.26 -19.30
CA VAL A 477 -0.43 38.22 -20.39
C VAL A 477 0.74 39.19 -20.60
N ALA A 478 1.39 39.66 -19.54
CA ALA A 478 2.58 40.52 -19.63
C ALA A 478 3.78 39.77 -20.25
N THR A 479 4.11 38.57 -19.77
CA THR A 479 5.14 37.68 -20.33
C THR A 479 4.95 37.48 -21.84
N ILE A 480 3.72 37.23 -22.27
CA ILE A 480 3.37 36.97 -23.67
C ILE A 480 3.44 38.22 -24.55
N ARG A 481 3.21 39.43 -24.00
CA ARG A 481 3.08 40.67 -24.78
C ARG A 481 4.23 41.67 -24.71
N ALA A 482 5.00 41.70 -23.62
CA ALA A 482 6.16 42.58 -23.52
C ALA A 482 7.40 42.01 -24.23
N TRP A 483 7.38 40.72 -24.60
CA TRP A 483 8.45 40.04 -25.34
C TRP A 483 7.90 39.30 -26.58
N PRO A 484 8.72 39.08 -27.62
CA PRO A 484 8.31 38.40 -28.85
C PRO A 484 8.23 36.87 -28.67
N THR A 485 7.30 36.42 -27.81
CA THR A 485 7.01 34.99 -27.56
C THR A 485 6.27 34.29 -28.72
N GLU A 486 5.91 35.05 -29.76
CA GLU A 486 5.05 34.68 -30.90
C GLU A 486 3.62 34.24 -30.58
N MET A 487 3.28 34.07 -29.30
CA MET A 487 2.03 33.54 -28.78
C MET A 487 0.95 34.63 -28.69
N PRO A 488 -0.26 34.41 -29.26
CA PRO A 488 -1.41 35.27 -29.01
C PRO A 488 -2.04 35.04 -27.63
N ILE A 489 -2.62 36.09 -27.02
CA ILE A 489 -3.36 36.00 -25.74
C ILE A 489 -4.53 35.00 -25.84
N TRP A 490 -5.21 34.91 -26.99
CA TRP A 490 -6.32 33.96 -27.14
C TRP A 490 -5.87 32.49 -27.04
N CYS A 491 -4.61 32.20 -27.36
CA CYS A 491 -4.03 30.87 -27.15
C CYS A 491 -3.74 30.60 -25.66
N LEU A 492 -3.38 31.61 -24.86
CA LEU A 492 -3.27 31.47 -23.39
C LEU A 492 -4.62 31.08 -22.79
N ILE A 493 -5.71 31.74 -23.22
CA ILE A 493 -7.06 31.44 -22.74
C ILE A 493 -7.44 29.98 -23.06
N ILE A 494 -7.13 29.49 -24.27
CA ILE A 494 -7.39 28.09 -24.65
C ILE A 494 -6.52 27.11 -23.86
N ALA A 495 -5.24 27.41 -23.62
CA ALA A 495 -4.37 26.59 -22.77
C ALA A 495 -4.93 26.44 -21.34
N LEU A 496 -5.42 27.55 -20.75
CA LEU A 496 -6.04 27.55 -19.43
C LEU A 496 -7.41 26.83 -19.43
N ILE A 497 -8.20 26.89 -20.51
CA ILE A 497 -9.43 26.11 -20.65
C ILE A 497 -9.11 24.60 -20.66
N ILE A 498 -8.07 24.16 -21.36
CA ILE A 498 -7.61 22.76 -21.33
C ILE A 498 -7.22 22.37 -19.90
N ALA A 499 -6.42 23.19 -19.21
CA ALA A 499 -6.03 22.93 -17.82
C ALA A 499 -7.24 22.80 -16.88
N ILE A 500 -8.26 23.66 -17.04
CA ILE A 500 -9.48 23.64 -16.22
C ILE A 500 -10.33 22.38 -16.49
N ILE A 501 -10.46 21.96 -17.77
CA ILE A 501 -11.25 20.78 -18.15
C ILE A 501 -10.64 19.48 -17.60
N PHE A 502 -9.32 19.34 -17.66
CA PHE A 502 -8.64 18.12 -17.23
C PHE A 502 -8.34 18.07 -15.72
N LEU A 503 -8.36 19.21 -15.02
CA LEU A 503 -8.04 19.31 -13.60
C LEU A 503 -8.73 18.25 -12.74
N LEU A 504 -10.07 18.19 -12.81
CA LEU A 504 -10.85 17.31 -11.95
C LEU A 504 -10.66 15.81 -12.32
N PRO A 505 -10.74 15.41 -13.61
CA PRO A 505 -10.37 14.06 -14.05
C PRO A 505 -8.98 13.61 -13.58
N VAL A 506 -7.94 14.40 -13.82
CA VAL A 506 -6.56 14.05 -13.48
C VAL A 506 -6.36 13.98 -11.96
N ALA A 507 -6.95 14.93 -11.21
CA ALA A 507 -6.89 14.94 -9.75
C ALA A 507 -7.58 13.71 -9.13
N ILE A 508 -8.75 13.30 -9.61
CA ILE A 508 -9.47 12.12 -9.08
C ILE A 508 -8.67 10.82 -9.32
N ILE A 509 -8.15 10.63 -10.53
CA ILE A 509 -7.34 9.45 -10.86
C ILE A 509 -6.09 9.40 -9.98
N PHE A 510 -5.36 10.51 -9.86
CA PHE A 510 -4.15 10.57 -9.04
C PHE A 510 -4.44 10.40 -7.54
N ALA A 511 -5.52 11.00 -7.02
CA ALA A 511 -5.93 10.89 -5.62
C ALA A 511 -6.36 9.48 -5.19
N ARG A 512 -6.78 8.60 -6.13
CA ARG A 512 -7.10 7.18 -5.82
C ARG A 512 -5.99 6.20 -6.20
N THR A 513 -5.26 6.44 -7.30
CA THR A 513 -4.29 5.47 -7.85
C THR A 513 -2.82 5.81 -7.58
N ASN A 514 -2.52 7.06 -7.21
CA ASN A 514 -1.17 7.61 -7.13
C ASN A 514 -0.39 7.59 -8.47
N ILE A 515 -1.08 7.43 -9.62
CA ILE A 515 -0.50 7.53 -10.96
C ILE A 515 -1.01 8.80 -11.66
N ALA A 516 -0.09 9.65 -12.13
CA ALA A 516 -0.41 10.93 -12.75
C ALA A 516 -0.67 10.78 -14.26
N VAL A 517 -1.61 11.56 -14.80
CA VAL A 517 -1.92 11.61 -16.24
C VAL A 517 -1.24 12.82 -16.87
N GLY A 518 -0.41 12.60 -17.90
CA GLY A 518 0.32 13.67 -18.61
C GLY A 518 -0.53 14.37 -19.67
N LEU A 519 -0.69 15.69 -19.58
CA LEU A 519 -1.40 16.51 -20.59
C LEU A 519 -0.46 17.14 -21.63
N ASN A 520 0.83 16.82 -21.60
CA ASN A 520 1.83 17.37 -22.51
C ASN A 520 1.41 17.23 -23.98
N VAL A 521 1.27 16.00 -24.46
CA VAL A 521 1.04 15.71 -25.89
C VAL A 521 -0.24 16.35 -26.43
N ILE A 522 -1.33 16.45 -25.65
CA ILE A 522 -2.56 17.10 -26.15
C ILE A 522 -2.41 18.60 -26.33
N THR A 523 -1.68 19.27 -25.43
CA THR A 523 -1.43 20.71 -25.57
C THR A 523 -0.53 21.00 -26.77
N GLU A 524 0.49 20.16 -27.01
CA GLU A 524 1.38 20.23 -28.17
C GLU A 524 0.65 19.96 -29.48
N PHE A 525 -0.20 18.92 -29.51
CA PHE A 525 -1.05 18.56 -30.65
C PHE A 525 -2.00 19.70 -31.04
N ILE A 526 -2.71 20.27 -30.06
CA ILE A 526 -3.70 21.33 -30.28
C ILE A 526 -3.03 22.60 -30.82
N ILE A 527 -1.95 23.09 -30.19
CA ILE A 527 -1.29 24.32 -30.65
C ILE A 527 -0.60 24.13 -31.99
N GLY A 528 -0.06 22.94 -32.29
CA GLY A 528 0.52 22.63 -33.60
C GLY A 528 -0.49 22.75 -34.75
N TYR A 529 -1.77 22.43 -34.51
CA TYR A 529 -2.84 22.67 -35.48
C TYR A 529 -3.25 24.16 -35.58
N MET A 530 -3.22 24.90 -34.46
CA MET A 530 -3.65 26.30 -34.39
C MET A 530 -2.61 27.32 -34.87
N LEU A 531 -1.32 27.08 -34.61
CA LEU A 531 -0.18 27.95 -34.94
C LEU A 531 1.02 27.13 -35.44
N PRO A 532 0.91 26.45 -36.59
CA PRO A 532 2.03 25.70 -37.18
C PRO A 532 3.21 26.61 -37.54
N GLY A 533 4.42 26.08 -37.40
CA GLY A 533 5.68 26.75 -37.73
C GLY A 533 6.27 27.64 -36.62
N LYS A 534 5.71 27.61 -35.40
CA LYS A 534 6.06 28.52 -34.28
C LYS A 534 6.55 27.78 -33.02
N PRO A 535 7.86 27.50 -32.86
CA PRO A 535 8.38 26.73 -31.73
C PRO A 535 8.20 27.41 -30.37
N LEU A 536 8.39 28.73 -30.28
CA LEU A 536 8.28 29.45 -29.00
C LEU A 536 6.83 29.45 -28.49
N ALA A 537 5.86 29.78 -29.37
CA ALA A 537 4.45 29.75 -29.03
C ALA A 537 3.96 28.35 -28.62
N MET A 538 4.50 27.29 -29.23
CA MET A 538 4.27 25.89 -28.84
C MET A 538 4.69 25.66 -27.38
N MET A 539 5.95 25.97 -27.03
CA MET A 539 6.48 25.71 -25.68
C MET A 539 5.75 26.47 -24.57
N PHE A 540 5.36 27.72 -24.82
CA PHE A 540 4.56 28.49 -23.85
C PHE A 540 3.13 27.97 -23.72
N PHE A 541 2.45 27.64 -24.83
CA PHE A 541 1.11 27.04 -24.77
C PHE A 541 1.12 25.69 -24.02
N LYS A 542 2.08 24.81 -24.34
CA LYS A 542 2.28 23.54 -23.64
C LYS A 542 2.40 23.75 -22.13
N THR A 543 3.25 24.67 -21.72
CA THR A 543 3.52 24.93 -20.30
C THR A 543 2.29 25.50 -19.60
N PHE A 544 1.59 26.48 -20.18
CA PHE A 544 0.36 27.02 -19.59
C PHE A 544 -0.80 26.01 -19.59
N GLY A 545 -0.83 25.02 -20.50
CA GLY A 545 -1.84 23.97 -20.50
C GLY A 545 -1.55 22.82 -19.52
N TYR A 546 -0.30 22.33 -19.48
CA TYR A 546 0.08 21.20 -18.61
C TYR A 546 0.39 21.63 -17.17
N ILE A 547 1.23 22.66 -16.96
CA ILE A 547 1.73 22.98 -15.61
C ILE A 547 0.69 23.66 -14.74
N THR A 548 -0.20 24.46 -15.34
CA THR A 548 -1.40 24.96 -14.64
C THR A 548 -2.22 23.82 -14.03
N ASN A 549 -2.39 22.71 -14.76
CA ASN A 549 -3.06 21.50 -14.26
C ASN A 549 -2.19 20.76 -13.23
N ASN A 550 -0.93 20.46 -13.58
CA ASN A 550 -0.04 19.65 -12.75
C ASN A 550 0.16 20.29 -11.36
N GLN A 551 0.47 21.60 -11.33
CA GLN A 551 0.60 22.31 -10.07
C GLN A 551 -0.73 22.43 -9.33
N ALA A 552 -1.88 22.65 -10.00
CA ALA A 552 -3.19 22.63 -9.33
C ALA A 552 -3.47 21.29 -8.62
N VAL A 553 -3.02 20.17 -9.20
CA VAL A 553 -3.08 18.83 -8.58
C VAL A 553 -2.11 18.73 -7.40
N THR A 554 -0.86 19.19 -7.51
CA THR A 554 0.12 19.19 -6.40
C THR A 554 -0.31 20.11 -5.24
N PHE A 555 -0.83 21.31 -5.52
CA PHE A 555 -1.39 22.19 -4.49
C PHE A 555 -2.57 21.53 -3.77
N ALA A 556 -3.43 20.78 -4.48
CA ALA A 556 -4.51 20.01 -3.89
C ALA A 556 -4.01 18.81 -3.06
N GLN A 557 -2.93 18.14 -3.50
CA GLN A 557 -2.25 17.10 -2.73
C GLN A 557 -1.78 17.66 -1.38
N ASP A 558 -1.05 18.78 -1.39
CA ASP A 558 -0.59 19.46 -0.17
C ASP A 558 -1.76 19.96 0.70
N MET A 559 -2.87 20.40 0.10
CA MET A 559 -4.10 20.74 0.84
C MET A 559 -4.69 19.51 1.55
N LYS A 560 -4.63 18.31 0.95
CA LYS A 560 -5.02 17.06 1.65
C LYS A 560 -4.02 16.67 2.74
N LEU A 561 -2.71 16.83 2.52
CA LEU A 561 -1.71 16.59 3.57
C LEU A 561 -1.92 17.55 4.76
N GLY A 562 -2.14 18.85 4.50
CA GLY A 562 -2.49 19.83 5.53
C GLY A 562 -3.80 19.53 6.26
N HIS A 563 -4.80 18.99 5.56
CA HIS A 563 -6.05 18.50 6.16
C HIS A 563 -5.84 17.27 7.05
N TYR A 564 -5.01 16.31 6.61
CA TYR A 564 -4.65 15.13 7.43
C TYR A 564 -3.79 15.49 8.65
N MET A 565 -2.94 16.52 8.57
CA MET A 565 -2.09 17.00 9.67
C MET A 565 -2.69 18.19 10.46
N LYS A 566 -3.93 18.57 10.16
CA LYS A 566 -4.71 19.66 10.80
C LYS A 566 -3.96 20.99 10.88
N ILE A 567 -3.43 21.41 9.73
CA ILE A 567 -2.85 22.72 9.48
C ILE A 567 -3.98 23.69 9.07
N ALA A 568 -4.04 24.86 9.70
CA ALA A 568 -5.05 25.86 9.43
C ALA A 568 -4.98 26.31 7.94
N PRO A 569 -6.08 26.25 7.16
CA PRO A 569 -6.05 26.49 5.71
C PRO A 569 -5.43 27.82 5.29
N ARG A 570 -5.52 28.86 6.14
CA ARG A 570 -4.93 30.18 5.91
C ARG A 570 -3.41 30.22 6.07
N VAL A 571 -2.85 29.44 7.00
CA VAL A 571 -1.41 29.31 7.18
C VAL A 571 -0.84 28.49 6.02
N LEU A 572 -1.53 27.40 5.68
CA LEU A 572 -1.22 26.53 4.55
C LEU A 572 -1.19 27.28 3.22
N PHE A 573 -2.22 28.10 2.92
CA PHE A 573 -2.29 28.97 1.75
C PHE A 573 -1.04 29.85 1.59
N TRP A 574 -0.64 30.55 2.65
CA TRP A 574 0.52 31.43 2.60
C TRP A 574 1.83 30.65 2.51
N ALA A 575 1.96 29.54 3.26
CA ALA A 575 3.13 28.69 3.23
C ALA A 575 3.39 28.15 1.81
N GLN A 576 2.34 27.64 1.16
CA GLN A 576 2.40 27.19 -0.24
C GLN A 576 2.78 28.34 -1.18
N LEU A 577 1.99 29.43 -1.20
CA LEU A 577 2.16 30.53 -2.15
C LEU A 577 3.53 31.21 -2.04
N ILE A 578 3.99 31.50 -0.82
CA ILE A 578 5.28 32.17 -0.58
C ILE A 578 6.44 31.23 -0.91
N ALA A 579 6.34 29.93 -0.58
CA ALA A 579 7.38 28.96 -0.92
C ALA A 579 7.49 28.76 -2.44
N THR A 580 6.38 28.65 -3.18
CA THR A 580 6.42 28.56 -4.66
C THR A 580 7.06 29.81 -5.28
N ILE A 581 6.71 31.02 -4.83
CA ILE A 581 7.31 32.28 -5.32
C ILE A 581 8.83 32.31 -5.03
N TRP A 582 9.23 31.95 -3.80
CA TRP A 582 10.62 31.94 -3.37
C TRP A 582 11.46 30.87 -4.07
N GLY A 583 10.98 29.62 -4.11
CA GLY A 583 11.62 28.51 -4.80
C GLY A 583 11.78 28.75 -6.30
N SER A 584 10.81 29.41 -6.93
CA SER A 584 10.91 29.85 -8.33
C SER A 584 12.03 30.88 -8.53
N LEU A 585 12.12 31.89 -7.64
CA LEU A 585 13.19 32.90 -7.67
C LEU A 585 14.58 32.27 -7.52
N VAL A 586 14.72 31.32 -6.59
CA VAL A 586 15.98 30.57 -6.37
C VAL A 586 16.36 29.76 -7.60
N GLN A 587 15.40 29.10 -8.26
CA GLN A 587 15.67 28.32 -9.47
C GLN A 587 16.12 29.21 -10.64
N ILE A 588 15.49 30.36 -10.87
CA ILE A 588 15.96 31.32 -11.88
C ILE A 588 17.35 31.88 -11.55
N ALA A 589 17.62 32.18 -10.27
CA ALA A 589 18.94 32.65 -9.85
C ALA A 589 20.04 31.60 -10.13
N VAL A 590 19.79 30.32 -9.81
CA VAL A 590 20.74 29.22 -10.06
C VAL A 590 20.86 28.88 -11.55
N LEU A 591 19.77 28.92 -12.32
CA LEU A 591 19.76 28.79 -13.78
C LEU A 591 20.67 29.85 -14.44
N ARG A 592 20.47 31.11 -14.07
CA ARG A 592 21.22 32.26 -14.61
C ARG A 592 22.69 32.28 -14.14
N TRP A 593 22.97 31.88 -12.90
CA TRP A 593 24.33 31.64 -12.42
C TRP A 593 25.04 30.54 -13.21
N SER A 594 24.33 29.44 -13.51
CA SER A 594 24.88 28.29 -14.25
C SER A 594 25.28 28.66 -15.67
N TYR A 595 24.52 29.52 -16.35
CA TYR A 595 24.83 29.97 -17.71
C TYR A 595 26.19 30.68 -17.84
N GLY A 596 26.64 31.39 -16.81
CA GLY A 596 27.94 32.08 -16.77
C GLY A 596 29.05 31.28 -16.09
N SER A 597 28.70 30.43 -15.12
CA SER A 597 29.68 29.71 -14.29
C SER A 597 30.10 28.36 -14.87
N ILE A 598 29.19 27.66 -15.57
CA ILE A 598 29.45 26.33 -16.14
C ILE A 598 29.84 26.48 -17.62
N LYS A 599 31.13 26.26 -17.91
CA LYS A 599 31.65 26.21 -19.29
C LYS A 599 30.99 25.06 -20.06
N GLU A 600 30.68 25.30 -21.33
CA GLU A 600 30.02 24.32 -22.23
C GLU A 600 28.74 23.69 -21.64
N LEU A 601 27.96 24.43 -20.86
CA LEU A 601 26.66 23.96 -20.36
C LEU A 601 25.75 23.54 -21.54
N CYS A 602 25.14 22.36 -21.41
CA CYS A 602 24.33 21.66 -22.42
C CYS A 602 25.10 21.09 -23.62
N SER A 603 26.45 21.11 -23.63
CA SER A 603 27.23 20.43 -24.66
C SER A 603 27.34 18.92 -24.40
N PRO A 604 27.27 18.05 -25.43
CA PRO A 604 27.63 16.63 -25.30
C PRO A 604 29.09 16.38 -24.88
N THR A 605 29.98 17.37 -25.07
CA THR A 605 31.41 17.32 -24.67
C THR A 605 31.66 17.73 -23.22
N ASN A 606 30.62 18.13 -22.47
CA ASN A 606 30.78 18.67 -21.13
C ASN A 606 31.43 17.66 -20.17
N THR A 607 32.60 18.00 -19.63
CA THR A 607 33.42 17.12 -18.76
C THR A 607 32.79 16.83 -17.38
N SER A 608 31.69 17.50 -17.04
CA SER A 608 30.88 17.24 -15.83
C SER A 608 29.47 16.76 -16.18
N HIS A 609 29.28 16.19 -17.38
CA HIS A 609 28.04 15.59 -17.87
C HIS A 609 26.78 16.50 -17.81
N TYR A 610 26.96 17.82 -17.76
CA TYR A 610 25.85 18.78 -17.82
C TYR A 610 25.31 18.96 -19.25
N THR A 611 24.68 17.91 -19.78
CA THR A 611 24.18 17.83 -21.17
C THR A 611 22.73 18.31 -21.36
N CYS A 612 22.05 18.71 -20.27
CA CYS A 612 20.69 19.27 -20.24
C CYS A 612 19.61 18.37 -20.88
N PRO A 613 19.40 17.13 -20.38
CA PRO A 613 18.53 16.15 -21.02
C PRO A 613 17.08 16.62 -21.20
N ASN A 614 16.47 17.20 -20.17
CA ASN A 614 15.06 17.64 -20.20
C ASN A 614 14.84 18.78 -21.20
N GLY A 615 15.63 19.86 -21.10
CA GLY A 615 15.64 20.96 -22.08
C GLY A 615 15.87 20.49 -23.52
N LYS A 616 16.66 19.43 -23.74
CA LYS A 616 16.87 18.83 -25.07
C LYS A 616 15.65 18.04 -25.56
N VAL A 617 14.95 17.32 -24.68
CA VAL A 617 13.65 16.69 -25.00
C VAL A 617 12.59 17.74 -25.31
N PHE A 618 12.54 18.84 -24.57
CA PHE A 618 11.70 20.01 -24.85
C PHE A 618 11.96 20.62 -26.22
N PHE A 619 13.23 20.88 -26.54
CA PHE A 619 13.66 21.39 -27.84
C PHE A 619 13.18 20.46 -28.96
N ASN A 620 13.50 19.15 -28.87
CA ASN A 620 13.03 18.14 -29.81
C ASN A 620 11.49 18.18 -29.97
N ALA A 621 10.73 18.23 -28.88
CA ALA A 621 9.27 18.27 -28.94
C ALA A 621 8.73 19.57 -29.58
N SER A 622 9.37 20.71 -29.36
CA SER A 622 9.04 21.98 -30.04
C SER A 622 9.25 21.94 -31.55
N ILE A 623 10.13 21.04 -32.03
CA ILE A 623 10.36 20.83 -33.46
C ILE A 623 9.30 19.90 -34.04
N ILE A 624 8.97 18.80 -33.36
CA ILE A 624 7.93 17.85 -33.77
C ILE A 624 6.57 18.57 -33.89
N TRP A 625 6.15 19.24 -32.82
CA TRP A 625 4.79 19.78 -32.70
C TRP A 625 4.66 21.24 -33.12
N GLY A 626 5.70 22.06 -32.93
CA GLY A 626 5.69 23.48 -33.25
C GLY A 626 6.18 23.79 -34.66
N VAL A 627 7.35 23.28 -35.04
CA VAL A 627 8.01 23.59 -36.32
C VAL A 627 7.43 22.77 -37.47
N ILE A 628 7.60 21.44 -37.43
CA ILE A 628 7.11 20.51 -38.47
C ILE A 628 5.58 20.47 -38.44
N GLY A 629 5.00 20.42 -37.23
CA GLY A 629 3.57 20.48 -37.00
C GLY A 629 2.85 19.14 -37.26
N PRO A 630 1.77 18.86 -36.52
CA PRO A 630 1.05 17.59 -36.62
C PRO A 630 0.42 17.36 -38.01
N GLN A 631 0.19 18.41 -38.80
CA GLN A 631 -0.26 18.35 -40.19
C GLN A 631 0.67 17.53 -41.09
N ARG A 632 1.98 17.49 -40.79
CA ARG A 632 3.02 16.86 -41.62
C ARG A 632 3.51 15.51 -41.09
N GLN A 633 2.80 14.96 -40.10
CA GLN A 633 3.17 13.71 -39.40
C GLN A 633 1.94 12.84 -39.09
N PHE A 634 0.84 13.43 -38.61
CA PHE A 634 -0.33 12.71 -38.09
C PHE A 634 -1.65 13.00 -38.85
N SER A 635 -1.68 13.91 -39.82
CA SER A 635 -2.87 14.10 -40.68
C SER A 635 -3.04 12.98 -41.71
N SER A 636 -4.21 12.90 -42.35
CA SER A 636 -4.49 11.90 -43.40
C SER A 636 -3.42 11.91 -44.51
N GLY A 637 -2.99 10.72 -44.93
CA GLY A 637 -1.88 10.54 -45.89
C GLY A 637 -0.47 10.71 -45.31
N GLN A 638 -0.30 11.05 -44.03
CA GLN A 638 0.99 11.12 -43.36
C GLN A 638 1.34 9.81 -42.63
N ILE A 639 2.65 9.59 -42.41
CA ILE A 639 3.23 8.34 -41.86
C ILE A 639 2.48 7.86 -40.61
N TYR A 640 2.28 8.74 -39.63
CA TYR A 640 1.78 8.38 -38.31
C TYR A 640 0.25 8.59 -38.13
N TYR A 641 -0.50 8.78 -39.23
CA TYR A 641 -1.97 8.97 -39.20
C TYR A 641 -2.72 7.90 -38.39
N GLY A 642 -2.29 6.64 -38.49
CA GLY A 642 -2.88 5.51 -37.75
C GLY A 642 -2.92 5.68 -36.23
N LEU A 643 -2.05 6.52 -35.65
CA LEU A 643 -2.05 6.78 -34.20
C LEU A 643 -3.26 7.62 -33.76
N LEU A 644 -3.89 8.42 -34.64
CA LEU A 644 -5.07 9.21 -34.24
C LEU A 644 -6.25 8.34 -33.80
N PHE A 645 -6.35 7.10 -34.29
CA PHE A 645 -7.39 6.16 -33.86
C PHE A 645 -7.27 5.76 -32.38
N PHE A 646 -6.13 5.99 -31.73
CA PHE A 646 -5.99 5.78 -30.29
C PHE A 646 -6.88 6.72 -29.47
N PHE A 647 -7.25 7.91 -29.96
CA PHE A 647 -8.30 8.73 -29.32
C PHE A 647 -9.62 7.96 -29.22
N ILE A 648 -10.02 7.27 -30.30
CA ILE A 648 -11.26 6.47 -30.35
C ILE A 648 -11.14 5.25 -29.44
N ILE A 649 -9.99 4.56 -29.41
CA ILE A 649 -9.72 3.46 -28.47
C ILE A 649 -9.87 3.94 -27.02
N GLY A 650 -9.23 5.06 -26.66
CA GLY A 650 -9.32 5.65 -25.33
C GLY A 650 -10.72 6.09 -24.93
N LEU A 651 -11.53 6.60 -25.87
CA LEU A 651 -12.94 6.90 -25.62
C LEU A 651 -13.76 5.62 -25.33
N ILE A 652 -13.51 4.56 -26.10
CA ILE A 652 -14.32 3.34 -26.11
C ILE A 652 -13.98 2.38 -24.96
N THR A 653 -12.71 2.18 -24.58
CA THR A 653 -12.38 1.11 -23.62
C THR A 653 -12.96 1.31 -22.20
N PRO A 654 -13.05 2.54 -21.62
CA PRO A 654 -13.76 2.75 -20.37
C PRO A 654 -15.27 2.57 -20.50
N PHE A 655 -15.85 2.89 -21.67
CA PHE A 655 -17.27 2.68 -21.96
C PHE A 655 -17.61 1.18 -22.06
N ILE A 656 -16.75 0.38 -22.70
CA ILE A 656 -16.88 -1.08 -22.70
C ILE A 656 -16.74 -1.63 -21.27
N ASN A 657 -15.77 -1.17 -20.47
CA ASN A 657 -15.64 -1.62 -19.08
C ASN A 657 -16.88 -1.26 -18.25
N TRP A 658 -17.41 -0.05 -18.40
CA TRP A 658 -18.63 0.38 -17.73
C TRP A 658 -19.85 -0.47 -18.12
N LEU A 659 -20.00 -0.83 -19.40
CA LEU A 659 -21.06 -1.74 -19.85
C LEU A 659 -20.87 -3.17 -19.31
N ILE A 660 -19.63 -3.67 -19.25
CA ILE A 660 -19.30 -4.97 -18.64
C ILE A 660 -19.68 -4.96 -17.16
N LEU A 661 -19.25 -3.95 -16.39
CA LEU A 661 -19.52 -3.86 -14.96
C LEU A 661 -20.99 -3.57 -14.64
N LYS A 662 -21.72 -2.88 -15.52
CA LYS A 662 -23.18 -2.73 -15.40
C LYS A 662 -23.95 -4.05 -15.59
N LYS A 663 -23.35 -5.05 -16.23
CA LYS A 663 -23.93 -6.40 -16.42
C LYS A 663 -23.34 -7.45 -15.46
N TRP A 664 -22.08 -7.27 -15.07
CA TRP A 664 -21.28 -8.19 -14.25
C TRP A 664 -20.39 -7.39 -13.26
N PRO A 665 -20.98 -6.78 -12.21
CA PRO A 665 -20.27 -5.83 -11.33
C PRO A 665 -19.10 -6.46 -10.56
N ASN A 666 -19.18 -7.76 -10.28
CA ASN A 666 -18.15 -8.50 -9.54
C ASN A 666 -17.02 -9.06 -10.43
N SER A 667 -16.99 -8.73 -11.72
CA SER A 667 -15.93 -9.20 -12.62
C SER A 667 -14.56 -8.59 -12.27
N PRO A 668 -13.42 -9.29 -12.50
CA PRO A 668 -12.09 -8.79 -12.15
C PRO A 668 -11.70 -7.51 -12.90
N VAL A 669 -12.40 -7.19 -14.00
CA VAL A 669 -12.26 -5.94 -14.77
C VAL A 669 -12.60 -4.69 -13.94
N ARG A 670 -13.24 -4.85 -12.76
CA ARG A 670 -13.46 -3.78 -11.77
C ARG A 670 -12.16 -3.14 -11.28
N HIS A 671 -11.04 -3.86 -11.33
CA HIS A 671 -9.72 -3.38 -10.93
C HIS A 671 -8.92 -2.72 -12.08
N LEU A 672 -9.45 -2.73 -13.31
CA LEU A 672 -8.77 -2.22 -14.50
C LEU A 672 -9.04 -0.72 -14.73
N HIS A 673 -8.05 0.10 -14.39
CA HIS A 673 -8.15 1.56 -14.57
C HIS A 673 -7.61 1.98 -15.94
N TRP A 674 -8.46 2.03 -16.96
CA TRP A 674 -8.06 2.41 -18.33
C TRP A 674 -7.24 3.71 -18.47
N PRO A 675 -7.46 4.79 -17.70
CA PRO A 675 -6.57 5.95 -17.71
C PRO A 675 -5.14 5.59 -17.28
N VAL A 676 -4.98 4.77 -16.24
CA VAL A 676 -3.68 4.26 -15.74
C VAL A 676 -3.06 3.28 -16.73
N PHE A 677 -3.86 2.47 -17.43
CA PHE A 677 -3.38 1.58 -18.50
C PHE A 677 -2.70 2.36 -19.63
N PHE A 678 -3.25 3.50 -20.05
CA PHE A 678 -2.66 4.32 -21.12
C PHE A 678 -1.62 5.34 -20.64
N SER A 679 -1.78 5.92 -19.45
CA SER A 679 -0.88 6.98 -18.94
C SER A 679 0.26 6.46 -18.06
N GLY A 680 0.10 5.31 -17.39
CA GLY A 680 1.08 4.80 -16.42
C GLY A 680 2.44 4.54 -17.07
N THR A 681 2.44 3.97 -18.28
CA THR A 681 3.62 3.73 -19.13
C THR A 681 4.15 4.99 -19.85
N GLY A 682 3.61 6.18 -19.54
CA GLY A 682 3.88 7.44 -20.23
C GLY A 682 5.30 8.02 -20.07
N TYR A 683 6.17 7.45 -19.24
CA TYR A 683 7.60 7.79 -19.19
C TYR A 683 8.47 6.95 -20.13
N ILE A 684 7.89 6.05 -20.93
CA ILE A 684 8.61 5.33 -21.99
C ILE A 684 8.49 6.11 -23.32
N PRO A 685 9.58 6.67 -23.90
CA PRO A 685 10.93 6.88 -23.35
C PRO A 685 11.01 8.18 -22.51
N PRO A 686 12.06 8.40 -21.66
CA PRO A 686 13.35 7.71 -21.60
C PRO A 686 13.40 6.42 -20.77
N ALA A 687 12.37 6.10 -19.98
CA ALA A 687 12.29 4.80 -19.33
C ALA A 687 12.14 3.68 -20.37
N THR A 688 12.48 2.45 -20.00
CA THR A 688 12.20 1.26 -20.84
C THR A 688 11.22 0.33 -20.12
N PRO A 689 10.61 -0.65 -20.82
CA PRO A 689 9.69 -1.58 -20.17
C PRO A 689 10.37 -2.47 -19.10
N TYR A 690 11.71 -2.53 -19.09
CA TYR A 690 12.52 -3.13 -18.01
C TYR A 690 12.27 -2.48 -16.65
N ASN A 691 12.30 -1.14 -16.59
CA ASN A 691 12.07 -0.38 -15.37
C ASN A 691 10.66 -0.66 -14.83
N TYR A 692 9.67 -0.64 -15.72
CA TYR A 692 8.27 -0.88 -15.42
C TYR A 692 7.98 -2.31 -14.96
N THR A 693 8.61 -3.31 -15.55
CA THR A 693 8.42 -4.72 -15.16
C THR A 693 9.16 -5.08 -13.88
N SER A 694 10.28 -4.41 -13.58
CA SER A 694 10.94 -4.47 -12.27
C SER A 694 10.04 -3.85 -11.18
N PHE A 695 9.45 -2.68 -11.45
CA PHE A 695 8.49 -2.00 -10.57
C PHE A 695 7.27 -2.87 -10.24
N CYS A 696 6.66 -3.53 -11.24
CA CYS A 696 5.47 -4.37 -11.02
C CYS A 696 5.75 -5.72 -10.33
N ALA A 697 7.01 -6.09 -10.07
CA ALA A 697 7.35 -7.40 -9.55
C ALA A 697 7.10 -7.57 -8.04
N VAL A 698 7.22 -6.49 -7.25
CA VAL A 698 7.60 -6.56 -5.83
C VAL A 698 6.40 -6.63 -4.86
N GLY A 699 5.75 -7.79 -4.79
CA GLY A 699 4.98 -8.24 -3.59
C GLY A 699 3.50 -8.59 -3.80
N THR A 700 3.19 -9.88 -3.97
CA THR A 700 1.82 -10.43 -3.97
C THR A 700 1.80 -11.90 -3.52
N GLY A 701 0.87 -12.27 -2.62
CA GLY A 701 0.64 -13.68 -2.20
C GLY A 701 0.31 -14.07 -0.61
N PRO A 702 -0.90 -15.87 0.45
CA PRO A 702 -1.03 -16.59 1.87
C PRO A 702 0.05 -16.91 2.95
N GLY A 703 1.04 -17.73 2.54
CA GLY A 703 1.72 -18.75 3.36
C GLY A 703 2.48 -19.73 2.46
N GLY A 704 2.30 -21.05 2.61
CA GLY A 704 2.80 -22.03 1.63
C GLY A 704 2.31 -21.76 0.19
N PHE A 705 1.04 -21.36 0.02
CA PHE A 705 0.50 -20.90 -1.28
C PHE A 705 1.20 -19.66 -1.82
N TYR A 706 1.93 -18.93 -0.99
CA TYR A 706 2.70 -17.77 -1.41
C TYR A 706 4.17 -18.03 -1.60
N THR A 707 4.76 -18.99 -0.88
CA THR A 707 6.02 -19.55 -1.34
C THR A 707 5.83 -20.05 -2.77
N ALA A 708 4.74 -20.78 -3.05
CA ALA A 708 4.35 -21.18 -4.41
C ALA A 708 3.97 -20.00 -5.33
N HIS A 709 3.08 -19.07 -4.92
CA HIS A 709 2.71 -17.91 -5.76
C HIS A 709 3.93 -17.11 -6.18
N HIS A 710 4.80 -16.78 -5.23
CA HIS A 710 6.01 -16.02 -5.46
C HIS A 710 6.99 -16.83 -6.31
N LEU A 711 7.20 -18.13 -6.02
CA LEU A 711 8.01 -19.02 -6.87
C LEU A 711 7.52 -19.00 -8.33
N LEU A 712 6.25 -19.32 -8.59
CA LEU A 712 5.68 -19.41 -9.95
C LEU A 712 5.64 -18.07 -10.71
N HIS A 713 5.58 -16.94 -9.98
CA HIS A 713 5.57 -15.59 -10.56
C HIS A 713 6.94 -14.87 -10.48
N LYS A 714 8.02 -15.58 -10.11
CA LYS A 714 9.40 -15.04 -10.03
C LYS A 714 10.49 -16.00 -10.51
N SER A 715 10.18 -17.28 -10.71
CA SER A 715 11.11 -18.26 -11.26
C SER A 715 11.63 -17.80 -12.63
N PRO A 716 12.95 -17.87 -12.88
CA PRO A 716 13.48 -17.59 -14.21
C PRO A 716 12.86 -18.55 -15.24
N PRO A 717 12.35 -18.09 -16.39
CA PRO A 717 11.72 -18.94 -17.42
C PRO A 717 12.52 -20.15 -17.95
N ASN A 718 13.81 -20.23 -17.65
CA ASN A 718 14.64 -21.40 -17.94
C ASN A 718 14.42 -22.55 -16.94
N VAL A 719 13.90 -22.22 -15.76
CA VAL A 719 13.62 -23.12 -14.64
C VAL A 719 12.16 -23.56 -14.74
N LYS A 720 11.93 -24.75 -15.29
CA LYS A 720 10.68 -25.47 -15.08
C LYS A 720 10.54 -25.73 -13.58
N LEU A 721 9.42 -25.27 -12.99
CA LEU A 721 9.02 -25.65 -11.64
C LEU A 721 7.77 -26.52 -11.73
N ASP A 722 7.85 -27.67 -11.08
CA ASP A 722 6.73 -28.56 -10.80
C ASP A 722 6.51 -28.55 -9.29
N ILE A 723 5.36 -28.06 -8.83
CA ILE A 723 5.08 -27.82 -7.41
C ILE A 723 3.93 -28.71 -6.93
N ASP A 724 4.26 -29.69 -6.11
CA ASP A 724 3.28 -30.57 -5.47
C ASP A 724 2.90 -30.06 -4.07
N PHE A 725 1.63 -29.69 -3.88
CA PHE A 725 1.09 -29.35 -2.57
C PHE A 725 0.58 -30.59 -1.85
N PHE A 726 1.32 -31.04 -0.84
CA PHE A 726 0.88 -32.09 0.08
C PHE A 726 0.00 -31.55 1.21
N GLU A 727 -1.13 -32.19 1.47
CA GLU A 727 -2.02 -31.89 2.59
C GLU A 727 -2.59 -33.20 3.19
N LYS A 728 -2.56 -33.32 4.52
CA LYS A 728 -3.01 -34.51 5.27
C LYS A 728 -4.52 -34.72 5.23
N LEU A 729 -5.28 -33.66 4.89
CA LEU A 729 -6.73 -33.67 4.74
C LEU A 729 -7.13 -33.83 3.26
N PRO A 730 -8.34 -34.35 2.97
CA PRO A 730 -8.95 -34.25 1.64
C PRO A 730 -9.14 -32.81 1.12
N THR A 731 -9.00 -31.81 2.00
CA THR A 731 -9.41 -30.43 1.75
C THR A 731 -8.24 -29.46 1.95
N PRO A 732 -8.09 -28.44 1.10
CA PRO A 732 -7.01 -27.44 1.18
C PRO A 732 -7.26 -26.37 2.26
N PHE A 733 -6.54 -25.26 2.15
CA PHE A 733 -6.69 -23.99 2.91
C PHE A 733 -6.39 -24.03 4.42
N GLY A 734 -6.35 -25.21 5.04
CA GLY A 734 -5.88 -25.39 6.42
C GLY A 734 -6.62 -24.51 7.44
N LEU A 735 -5.89 -23.64 8.14
CA LEU A 735 -6.46 -22.77 9.17
C LEU A 735 -7.37 -21.65 8.65
N SER A 736 -7.39 -21.36 7.35
CA SER A 736 -8.42 -20.45 6.79
C SER A 736 -9.80 -21.11 6.86
N ARG A 737 -9.90 -22.37 6.40
CA ARG A 737 -11.12 -23.18 6.42
C ARG A 737 -11.49 -23.71 7.82
N TYR A 738 -10.49 -24.04 8.64
CA TYR A 738 -10.68 -24.75 9.92
C TYR A 738 -10.31 -23.97 11.20
N GLY A 739 -9.62 -22.84 11.09
CA GLY A 739 -9.19 -22.03 12.23
C GLY A 739 -10.00 -20.74 12.39
N VAL A 740 -10.16 -19.98 11.31
CA VAL A 740 -10.99 -18.77 11.25
C VAL A 740 -12.44 -19.10 11.62
N ALA A 741 -13.05 -18.28 12.48
CA ALA A 741 -14.39 -18.55 12.99
C ALA A 741 -15.49 -18.38 11.92
N PRO A 742 -16.68 -18.98 12.07
CA PRO A 742 -17.76 -18.92 11.07
C PRO A 742 -18.39 -17.54 10.91
N ASP A 743 -18.26 -16.68 11.93
CA ASP A 743 -18.62 -15.27 11.96
C ASP A 743 -17.61 -14.34 11.26
N HIS A 744 -16.49 -14.88 10.75
CA HIS A 744 -15.44 -14.14 10.03
C HIS A 744 -15.17 -14.66 8.61
N PRO A 745 -16.17 -14.67 7.71
CA PRO A 745 -16.01 -15.16 6.35
C PRO A 745 -15.02 -14.32 5.52
N GLU A 746 -14.90 -13.02 5.79
CA GLU A 746 -14.02 -12.09 5.06
C GLU A 746 -12.54 -12.49 5.12
N VAL A 747 -12.14 -13.13 6.22
CA VAL A 747 -10.74 -13.52 6.46
C VAL A 747 -10.39 -14.75 5.59
N LYS A 748 -11.41 -15.48 5.13
CA LYS A 748 -11.32 -16.66 4.27
C LYS A 748 -11.16 -16.31 2.78
N ASN A 749 -11.38 -15.05 2.40
CA ASN A 749 -11.13 -14.54 1.04
C ASN A 749 -9.68 -14.77 0.56
N CYS A 750 -8.74 -15.06 1.46
CA CYS A 750 -7.37 -15.43 1.12
C CYS A 750 -7.25 -16.76 0.33
N GLU A 751 -8.28 -17.59 0.36
CA GLU A 751 -8.36 -18.89 -0.35
C GLU A 751 -8.38 -18.73 -1.88
N GLU A 752 -8.91 -17.61 -2.39
CA GLU A 752 -8.94 -17.29 -3.84
C GLU A 752 -7.57 -17.42 -4.50
N TYR A 753 -6.49 -17.07 -3.80
CA TYR A 753 -5.15 -17.11 -4.37
C TYR A 753 -4.65 -18.53 -4.67
N MET A 754 -4.98 -19.52 -3.83
CA MET A 754 -4.70 -20.90 -4.18
C MET A 754 -5.60 -21.32 -5.34
N THR A 755 -6.90 -21.05 -5.28
CA THR A 755 -7.85 -21.40 -6.36
C THR A 755 -7.44 -20.82 -7.72
N ASN A 756 -6.89 -19.61 -7.75
CA ASN A 756 -6.30 -19.01 -8.95
C ASN A 756 -5.07 -19.80 -9.42
N ILE A 757 -4.08 -20.07 -8.55
CA ILE A 757 -2.88 -20.86 -8.92
C ILE A 757 -3.26 -22.24 -9.47
N MET A 758 -4.18 -22.96 -8.82
CA MET A 758 -4.54 -24.30 -9.26
C MET A 758 -5.29 -24.26 -10.60
N ARG A 759 -6.23 -23.33 -10.78
CA ARG A 759 -6.90 -23.11 -12.09
C ARG A 759 -5.91 -22.76 -13.20
N ASP A 760 -4.93 -21.91 -12.91
CA ASP A 760 -4.06 -21.32 -13.92
C ASP A 760 -2.86 -22.22 -14.30
N PHE A 761 -2.48 -23.18 -13.44
CA PHE A 761 -1.32 -24.07 -13.63
C PHE A 761 -1.57 -25.59 -13.53
N SER A 762 -2.73 -26.09 -13.05
CA SER A 762 -2.95 -27.54 -12.87
C SER A 762 -2.98 -28.35 -14.17
N ASN A 763 -3.28 -27.71 -15.30
CA ASN A 763 -3.46 -28.40 -16.59
C ASN A 763 -2.20 -28.39 -17.48
N GLY A 764 -1.04 -27.96 -16.96
CA GLY A 764 0.28 -27.99 -17.64
C GLY A 764 0.43 -27.15 -18.92
N ASN A 765 -0.66 -26.60 -19.46
CA ASN A 765 -0.72 -25.96 -20.78
C ASN A 765 -0.28 -24.48 -20.83
N ASN A 766 0.18 -23.90 -19.71
CA ASN A 766 0.67 -22.51 -19.66
C ASN A 766 2.06 -22.42 -19.02
N ASN A 767 2.93 -21.61 -19.62
CA ASN A 767 4.19 -21.10 -19.06
C ASN A 767 5.22 -22.14 -18.57
N ASN A 768 5.16 -23.41 -19.02
CA ASN A 768 6.19 -24.42 -18.76
C ASN A 768 6.34 -24.83 -17.27
N HIS A 769 5.40 -24.43 -16.41
CA HIS A 769 5.29 -24.80 -14.99
C HIS A 769 4.12 -25.77 -14.79
N SER A 770 4.15 -26.59 -13.74
CA SER A 770 2.98 -27.35 -13.30
C SER A 770 2.79 -27.27 -11.78
N VAL A 771 1.55 -27.44 -11.34
CA VAL A 771 1.18 -27.43 -9.93
C VAL A 771 0.13 -28.50 -9.66
N ARG A 772 0.32 -29.37 -8.66
CA ARG A 772 -0.64 -30.42 -8.29
C ARG A 772 -1.09 -30.27 -6.84
N PHE A 773 -2.32 -30.68 -6.55
CA PHE A 773 -2.78 -30.92 -5.19
C PHE A 773 -2.71 -32.43 -4.90
N LEU A 774 -2.01 -32.80 -3.84
CA LEU A 774 -1.92 -34.15 -3.31
C LEU A 774 -2.52 -34.13 -1.89
N GLY A 775 -3.83 -33.92 -1.84
CA GLY A 775 -4.62 -34.01 -0.61
C GLY A 775 -4.75 -35.46 -0.15
N ASN A 776 -5.13 -35.63 1.12
CA ASN A 776 -5.20 -36.91 1.81
C ASN A 776 -3.83 -37.60 2.09
N VAL A 777 -2.71 -36.87 2.00
CA VAL A 777 -1.34 -37.41 2.16
C VAL A 777 -0.66 -36.82 3.40
N GLU A 778 -0.48 -37.62 4.45
CA GLU A 778 0.13 -37.20 5.72
C GLU A 778 1.65 -37.46 5.71
N ILE A 779 2.42 -36.41 5.38
CA ILE A 779 3.89 -36.42 5.40
C ILE A 779 4.43 -36.90 6.76
N GLY A 780 5.32 -37.89 6.74
CA GLY A 780 5.86 -38.56 7.92
C GLY A 780 5.04 -39.79 8.39
N ARG A 781 3.92 -40.12 7.71
CA ARG A 781 3.24 -41.42 7.81
C ARG A 781 3.08 -42.08 6.44
N ASP A 782 2.47 -41.38 5.49
CA ASP A 782 2.07 -41.95 4.19
C ASP A 782 3.20 -41.88 3.15
N ILE A 783 4.16 -40.98 3.37
CA ILE A 783 5.47 -40.90 2.70
C ILE A 783 6.48 -40.35 3.71
N SER A 784 7.71 -40.89 3.75
CA SER A 784 8.73 -40.44 4.71
C SER A 784 9.44 -39.17 4.24
N LEU A 785 10.00 -38.41 5.18
CA LEU A 785 10.82 -37.24 4.84
C LEU A 785 12.10 -37.61 4.07
N VAL A 786 12.64 -38.81 4.31
CA VAL A 786 13.81 -39.36 3.61
C VAL A 786 13.44 -39.71 2.17
N ASP A 787 12.19 -40.10 1.90
CA ASP A 787 11.71 -40.31 0.53
C ASP A 787 11.49 -38.98 -0.19
N LEU A 788 10.99 -37.93 0.48
CA LEU A 788 10.88 -36.60 -0.14
C LEU A 788 12.25 -36.07 -0.66
N GLU A 789 13.36 -36.34 0.03
CA GLU A 789 14.71 -35.97 -0.47
C GLU A 789 15.11 -36.70 -1.76
N LYS A 790 14.45 -37.83 -2.11
CA LYS A 790 14.72 -38.61 -3.33
C LYS A 790 13.95 -38.08 -4.54
N TYR A 791 12.78 -37.47 -4.32
CA TYR A 791 11.90 -36.98 -5.39
C TYR A 791 11.99 -35.46 -5.63
N TYR A 792 12.35 -34.66 -4.62
CA TYR A 792 12.30 -33.18 -4.72
C TYR A 792 13.64 -32.49 -4.53
N ASN A 793 13.93 -31.51 -5.39
CA ASN A 793 15.10 -30.64 -5.27
C ASN A 793 15.05 -29.67 -4.07
N SER A 794 13.85 -29.36 -3.57
CA SER A 794 13.62 -28.38 -2.51
C SER A 794 12.28 -28.65 -1.80
N ILE A 795 12.31 -28.69 -0.47
CA ILE A 795 11.17 -29.10 0.37
C ILE A 795 10.79 -27.94 1.30
N VAL A 796 9.53 -27.49 1.24
CA VAL A 796 9.04 -26.33 2.00
C VAL A 796 8.08 -26.79 3.11
N LEU A 797 8.52 -26.71 4.35
CA LEU A 797 7.71 -27.04 5.52
C LEU A 797 6.80 -25.86 5.89
N ALA A 798 5.55 -25.93 5.43
CA ALA A 798 4.52 -24.91 5.66
C ALA A 798 3.33 -25.39 6.53
N TYR A 799 3.44 -26.56 7.16
CA TYR A 799 2.36 -27.27 7.88
C TYR A 799 1.83 -26.59 9.16
N GLY A 800 2.40 -25.45 9.55
CA GLY A 800 1.96 -24.64 10.69
C GLY A 800 2.10 -25.33 12.05
N CYS A 801 1.35 -24.84 13.03
CA CYS A 801 1.38 -25.34 14.41
C CYS A 801 0.05 -26.01 14.79
N THR A 802 -0.40 -26.95 13.97
CA THR A 802 -1.74 -27.56 14.06
C THR A 802 -1.77 -28.88 14.85
N SER A 803 -0.60 -29.42 15.19
CA SER A 803 -0.44 -30.81 15.63
C SER A 803 -0.63 -31.04 17.14
N ALA A 804 -0.40 -30.03 17.97
CA ALA A 804 -0.45 -30.13 19.43
C ALA A 804 -0.84 -28.79 20.09
N ASP A 805 -1.36 -28.89 21.31
CA ASP A 805 -1.78 -27.74 22.13
C ASP A 805 -0.82 -27.54 23.30
N ASN A 806 -0.62 -26.29 23.72
CA ASN A 806 0.08 -26.02 24.98
C ASN A 806 -0.76 -26.58 26.16
N LYS A 807 -0.29 -27.66 26.77
CA LYS A 807 -0.88 -28.20 28.02
C LYS A 807 -0.57 -27.31 29.22
N LEU A 808 -1.47 -27.36 30.21
CA LEU A 808 -1.19 -26.92 31.57
C LEU A 808 -0.64 -28.12 32.37
N ASN A 809 0.50 -27.94 33.04
CA ASN A 809 1.10 -28.99 33.87
C ASN A 809 0.65 -28.84 35.33
N VAL A 810 -0.68 -28.89 35.57
CA VAL A 810 -1.26 -28.76 36.92
C VAL A 810 -2.23 -29.91 37.25
N PRO A 811 -2.40 -30.29 38.54
CA PRO A 811 -3.30 -31.37 38.93
C PRO A 811 -4.72 -31.22 38.37
N GLY A 812 -5.21 -32.29 37.73
CA GLY A 812 -6.54 -32.34 37.11
C GLY A 812 -6.60 -31.86 35.65
N SER A 813 -5.47 -31.52 35.01
CA SER A 813 -5.49 -31.00 33.62
C SER A 813 -5.92 -32.03 32.56
N ASP A 814 -5.91 -33.32 32.88
CA ASP A 814 -6.40 -34.40 32.01
C ASP A 814 -7.82 -34.88 32.42
N LEU A 815 -8.58 -34.08 33.18
CA LEU A 815 -10.00 -34.33 33.46
C LEU A 815 -10.87 -34.05 32.23
N PRO A 816 -11.97 -34.80 31.98
CA PRO A 816 -12.80 -34.61 30.78
C PRO A 816 -13.40 -33.20 30.60
N GLY A 817 -13.61 -32.47 31.70
CA GLY A 817 -14.06 -31.08 31.69
C GLY A 817 -12.96 -30.04 31.43
N VAL A 818 -11.73 -30.44 31.11
CA VAL A 818 -10.62 -29.55 30.69
C VAL A 818 -10.28 -29.85 29.24
N ILE A 819 -10.68 -28.99 28.31
CA ILE A 819 -10.50 -29.20 26.87
C ILE A 819 -9.56 -28.15 26.24
N PRO A 820 -8.71 -28.49 25.25
CA PRO A 820 -7.95 -27.51 24.48
C PRO A 820 -8.86 -26.69 23.56
N ALA A 821 -8.60 -25.38 23.45
CA ALA A 821 -9.36 -24.50 22.58
C ALA A 821 -9.35 -24.97 21.12
N ARG A 822 -8.22 -25.51 20.61
CA ARG A 822 -8.12 -26.06 19.26
C ARG A 822 -9.15 -27.16 18.99
N GLN A 823 -9.41 -28.05 19.94
CA GLN A 823 -10.38 -29.14 19.75
C GLN A 823 -11.81 -28.61 19.66
N PHE A 824 -12.14 -27.57 20.45
CA PHE A 824 -13.41 -26.85 20.36
C PHE A 824 -13.56 -26.06 19.04
N VAL A 825 -12.49 -25.40 18.57
CA VAL A 825 -12.44 -24.73 17.26
C VAL A 825 -12.63 -25.73 16.12
N HIS A 826 -11.87 -26.84 16.14
CA HIS A 826 -11.94 -27.91 15.15
C HIS A 826 -13.35 -28.53 15.08
N TRP A 827 -14.04 -28.66 16.21
CA TRP A 827 -15.43 -29.12 16.28
C TRP A 827 -16.40 -28.17 15.56
N TYR A 828 -16.43 -26.88 15.92
CA TYR A 828 -17.38 -25.95 15.30
C TYR A 828 -17.06 -25.67 13.83
N ASN A 829 -15.78 -25.76 13.43
CA ASN A 829 -15.36 -25.59 12.04
C ASN A 829 -15.38 -26.89 11.20
N GLY A 830 -15.78 -28.04 11.76
CA GLY A 830 -15.94 -29.28 11.00
C GLY A 830 -14.63 -29.94 10.55
N HIS A 831 -13.55 -29.82 11.33
CA HIS A 831 -12.24 -30.37 10.99
C HIS A 831 -12.20 -31.92 11.15
N PRO A 832 -11.79 -32.70 10.12
CA PRO A 832 -11.86 -34.17 10.14
C PRO A 832 -11.20 -34.92 11.31
N ASP A 833 -10.09 -34.41 11.86
CA ASP A 833 -9.48 -34.98 13.08
C ASP A 833 -10.43 -35.08 14.30
N TYR A 834 -11.54 -34.34 14.36
CA TYR A 834 -12.61 -34.56 15.36
C TYR A 834 -13.30 -35.92 15.20
N TYR A 835 -13.54 -36.33 13.94
CA TYR A 835 -14.37 -37.47 13.57
C TYR A 835 -13.60 -38.80 13.57
N LYS A 836 -12.26 -38.76 13.62
CA LYS A 836 -11.38 -39.95 13.63
C LYS A 836 -11.73 -40.90 14.78
N SER A 837 -12.08 -42.13 14.43
CA SER A 837 -12.49 -43.21 15.35
C SER A 837 -11.46 -43.52 16.46
N THR A 838 -10.17 -43.29 16.21
CA THR A 838 -9.07 -43.57 17.15
C THR A 838 -8.82 -42.48 18.20
N GLN A 839 -9.29 -41.25 17.99
CA GLN A 839 -9.14 -40.12 18.93
C GLN A 839 -10.36 -39.19 18.90
N LYS A 840 -11.56 -39.76 18.90
CA LYS A 840 -12.82 -39.00 18.83
C LYS A 840 -12.95 -38.03 20.01
N PHE A 841 -12.80 -36.74 19.74
CA PHE A 841 -13.09 -35.70 20.72
C PHE A 841 -14.60 -35.71 21.03
N ILE A 842 -14.95 -35.80 22.31
CA ILE A 842 -16.34 -35.75 22.76
C ILE A 842 -16.65 -34.28 23.06
N PRO A 843 -17.63 -33.66 22.36
CA PRO A 843 -17.96 -32.26 22.60
C PRO A 843 -18.54 -32.11 24.02
N PRO A 844 -18.27 -31.00 24.71
CA PRO A 844 -18.73 -30.80 26.08
C PRO A 844 -20.25 -30.78 26.14
N ARG A 845 -20.83 -31.32 27.22
CA ARG A 845 -22.29 -31.32 27.46
C ARG A 845 -22.81 -29.92 27.82
N LEU A 846 -22.92 -29.06 26.81
CA LEU A 846 -23.41 -27.68 26.95
C LEU A 846 -24.85 -27.62 27.49
N ASP A 847 -25.62 -28.70 27.41
CA ASP A 847 -26.92 -28.85 28.09
C ASP A 847 -26.82 -28.80 29.62
N LYS A 848 -25.67 -29.13 30.21
CA LYS A 848 -25.45 -29.19 31.66
C LYS A 848 -24.47 -28.14 32.21
N VAL A 849 -23.66 -27.52 31.35
CA VAL A 849 -22.64 -26.53 31.72
C VAL A 849 -23.28 -25.13 31.81
N LYS A 850 -23.14 -24.47 32.96
CA LYS A 850 -23.64 -23.11 33.20
C LYS A 850 -22.51 -22.07 33.25
N GLN A 851 -21.32 -22.48 33.69
CA GLN A 851 -20.14 -21.64 33.87
C GLN A 851 -18.93 -22.28 33.18
N VAL A 852 -18.40 -21.58 32.18
CA VAL A 852 -17.18 -21.95 31.45
C VAL A 852 -16.04 -21.04 31.88
N SER A 853 -14.82 -21.56 31.96
CA SER A 853 -13.61 -20.75 32.18
C SER A 853 -12.56 -21.00 31.10
N ILE A 854 -12.31 -19.99 30.27
CA ILE A 854 -11.30 -19.98 29.22
C ILE A 854 -9.97 -19.51 29.83
N ILE A 855 -8.91 -20.30 29.69
CA ILE A 855 -7.58 -19.95 30.19
C ILE A 855 -6.74 -19.37 29.05
N GLY A 856 -6.34 -18.10 29.17
CA GLY A 856 -5.65 -17.34 28.13
C GLY A 856 -6.57 -16.34 27.42
N ASN A 857 -5.98 -15.26 26.91
CA ASN A 857 -6.68 -14.09 26.38
C ASN A 857 -6.08 -13.59 25.06
N GLY A 858 -5.97 -14.49 24.08
CA GLY A 858 -5.75 -14.16 22.66
C GLY A 858 -7.07 -14.16 21.87
N ASN A 859 -7.04 -13.84 20.57
CA ASN A 859 -8.24 -13.86 19.70
C ASN A 859 -9.06 -15.14 19.86
N VAL A 860 -8.41 -16.31 19.79
CA VAL A 860 -9.03 -17.65 19.93
C VAL A 860 -9.84 -17.81 21.22
N ALA A 861 -9.46 -17.15 22.32
CA ALA A 861 -10.23 -17.16 23.56
C ALA A 861 -11.54 -16.36 23.45
N LEU A 862 -11.54 -15.30 22.64
CA LEU A 862 -12.71 -14.48 22.35
C LEU A 862 -13.61 -15.14 21.30
N ASP A 863 -13.02 -15.80 20.30
CA ASP A 863 -13.76 -16.59 19.29
C ASP A 863 -14.57 -17.70 19.98
N VAL A 864 -13.92 -18.46 20.87
CA VAL A 864 -14.59 -19.47 21.72
C VAL A 864 -15.65 -18.84 22.63
N ALA A 865 -15.41 -17.64 23.17
CA ALA A 865 -16.41 -16.94 23.99
C ALA A 865 -17.64 -16.51 23.16
N ARG A 866 -17.45 -15.93 21.96
CA ARG A 866 -18.55 -15.57 21.05
C ARG A 866 -19.37 -16.81 20.69
N ILE A 867 -18.73 -17.92 20.31
CA ILE A 867 -19.39 -19.21 20.00
C ILE A 867 -20.29 -19.69 21.15
N LEU A 868 -19.81 -19.63 22.39
CA LEU A 868 -20.56 -20.06 23.58
C LEU A 868 -21.69 -19.11 24.00
N LEU A 869 -21.54 -17.82 23.75
CA LEU A 869 -22.43 -16.77 24.27
C LEU A 869 -23.50 -16.30 23.27
N ALA A 870 -23.21 -16.33 21.98
CA ALA A 870 -24.09 -15.84 20.93
C ALA A 870 -25.44 -16.60 20.89
N ASP A 871 -26.47 -15.94 20.35
CA ASP A 871 -27.74 -16.62 20.08
C ASP A 871 -27.55 -17.66 18.96
N PRO A 872 -27.82 -18.96 19.19
CA PRO A 872 -27.49 -19.99 18.21
C PRO A 872 -28.28 -19.86 16.90
N ALA A 873 -29.53 -19.41 16.97
CA ALA A 873 -30.43 -19.35 15.82
C ALA A 873 -30.34 -18.01 15.07
N GLU A 874 -30.12 -16.90 15.77
CA GLU A 874 -29.91 -15.61 15.10
C GLU A 874 -28.52 -15.51 14.46
N HIS A 875 -27.48 -15.99 15.14
CA HIS A 875 -26.08 -15.73 14.78
C HIS A 875 -25.50 -16.79 13.84
N TRP A 876 -25.61 -18.08 14.18
CA TRP A 876 -24.86 -19.13 13.49
C TRP A 876 -25.57 -19.70 12.24
N ASN A 877 -26.89 -19.55 12.12
CA ASN A 877 -27.70 -20.19 11.07
C ASN A 877 -27.25 -19.93 9.62
N LYS A 878 -26.58 -18.80 9.33
CA LYS A 878 -26.13 -18.41 7.99
C LYS A 878 -24.65 -18.72 7.71
N THR A 879 -23.91 -19.16 8.72
CA THR A 879 -22.44 -19.31 8.68
C THR A 879 -22.00 -20.71 8.20
N ASP A 880 -20.69 -20.91 7.98
CA ASP A 880 -20.09 -22.19 7.61
C ASP A 880 -19.79 -23.11 8.82
N ILE A 881 -20.49 -22.90 9.94
CA ILE A 881 -20.40 -23.73 11.15
C ILE A 881 -20.88 -25.17 10.87
N SER A 882 -20.26 -26.15 11.52
CA SER A 882 -20.73 -27.54 11.46
C SER A 882 -22.13 -27.65 12.05
N SER A 883 -23.04 -28.35 11.35
CA SER A 883 -24.43 -28.48 11.79
C SER A 883 -24.58 -29.30 13.08
N GLU A 884 -23.61 -30.14 13.41
CA GLU A 884 -23.50 -30.81 14.72
C GLU A 884 -23.24 -29.81 15.85
N ALA A 885 -22.32 -28.85 15.65
CA ALA A 885 -22.02 -27.86 16.67
C ALA A 885 -23.19 -26.91 16.91
N GLN A 886 -23.82 -26.43 15.83
CA GLN A 886 -25.05 -25.63 15.89
C GLN A 886 -26.15 -26.33 16.70
N ALA A 887 -26.45 -27.60 16.40
CA ALA A 887 -27.49 -28.39 17.09
C ALA A 887 -27.16 -28.75 18.55
N LEU A 888 -25.93 -28.48 19.03
CA LEU A 888 -25.56 -28.56 20.45
C LEU A 888 -25.55 -27.17 21.12
N LEU A 889 -25.14 -26.13 20.39
CA LEU A 889 -25.21 -24.73 20.84
C LEU A 889 -26.65 -24.28 21.08
N GLU A 890 -27.60 -24.71 20.25
CA GLU A 890 -29.06 -24.55 20.45
C GLU A 890 -29.55 -25.12 21.80
N LYS A 891 -28.83 -26.08 22.38
CA LYS A 891 -29.14 -26.73 23.67
C LYS A 891 -28.31 -26.18 24.83
N SER A 892 -27.46 -25.17 24.58
CA SER A 892 -26.49 -24.63 25.54
C SER A 892 -27.16 -23.89 26.69
N THR A 893 -27.03 -24.42 27.92
CA THR A 893 -27.48 -23.77 29.16
C THR A 893 -26.42 -22.86 29.80
N VAL A 894 -25.34 -22.56 29.08
CA VAL A 894 -24.26 -21.66 29.50
C VAL A 894 -24.81 -20.26 29.80
N LYS A 895 -24.47 -19.74 30.99
CA LYS A 895 -24.86 -18.43 31.53
C LYS A 895 -23.69 -17.52 31.85
N HIS A 896 -22.50 -18.08 32.12
CA HIS A 896 -21.28 -17.31 32.35
C HIS A 896 -20.09 -17.88 31.58
N VAL A 897 -19.30 -17.01 30.95
CA VAL A 897 -17.98 -17.33 30.38
C VAL A 897 -16.93 -16.42 31.00
N ARG A 898 -16.04 -17.01 31.80
CA ARG A 898 -14.88 -16.36 32.41
C ARG A 898 -13.67 -16.48 31.49
N ILE A 899 -12.91 -15.41 31.30
CA ILE A 899 -11.66 -15.40 30.52
C ILE A 899 -10.51 -15.04 31.46
N ALA A 900 -9.80 -16.06 31.96
CA ALA A 900 -8.75 -15.93 32.97
C ALA A 900 -7.36 -15.76 32.32
N ALA A 901 -6.61 -14.75 32.78
CA ALA A 901 -5.31 -14.36 32.23
C ALA A 901 -4.23 -14.26 33.31
N ARG A 902 -3.08 -14.90 33.08
CA ARG A 902 -1.94 -14.93 34.02
C ARG A 902 -1.17 -13.61 34.18
N ARG A 903 -1.45 -12.59 33.36
CA ARG A 903 -0.80 -11.26 33.35
C ARG A 903 -1.86 -10.15 33.46
N GLY A 904 -1.48 -8.89 33.28
CA GLY A 904 -2.38 -7.74 33.34
C GLY A 904 -3.14 -7.48 32.04
N VAL A 905 -3.86 -6.35 32.02
CA VAL A 905 -4.70 -5.92 30.88
C VAL A 905 -3.86 -5.67 29.63
N LEU A 906 -2.68 -5.07 29.80
CA LEU A 906 -1.77 -4.71 28.71
C LEU A 906 -1.28 -5.96 27.96
N GLU A 907 -0.80 -6.98 28.67
CA GLU A 907 -0.24 -8.17 28.04
C GLU A 907 -1.29 -9.16 27.50
N SER A 908 -2.53 -8.71 27.33
CA SER A 908 -3.57 -9.39 26.55
C SER A 908 -3.13 -9.52 25.09
N ALA A 909 -3.27 -10.72 24.53
CA ALA A 909 -2.88 -11.05 23.16
C ALA A 909 -4.03 -10.87 22.14
N PHE A 910 -5.22 -10.47 22.58
CA PHE A 910 -6.35 -10.20 21.69
C PHE A 910 -6.23 -8.86 20.95
N SER A 911 -6.88 -8.79 19.78
CA SER A 911 -6.99 -7.59 18.96
C SER A 911 -8.10 -6.64 19.45
N ASN A 912 -8.03 -5.37 19.05
CA ASN A 912 -9.07 -4.36 19.31
C ASN A 912 -10.32 -4.50 18.40
N LYS A 913 -10.37 -5.51 17.52
CA LYS A 913 -11.58 -5.97 16.81
C LYS A 913 -12.31 -6.98 17.70
N GLU A 914 -11.71 -8.16 17.89
CA GLU A 914 -12.35 -9.32 18.56
C GLU A 914 -13.01 -8.96 19.90
N ILE A 915 -12.32 -8.18 20.74
CA ILE A 915 -12.83 -7.82 22.07
C ILE A 915 -14.03 -6.89 21.99
N ARG A 916 -14.11 -6.05 20.95
CA ARG A 916 -15.25 -5.16 20.71
C ARG A 916 -16.47 -5.94 20.25
N GLU A 917 -16.28 -6.89 19.34
CA GLU A 917 -17.35 -7.76 18.85
C GLU A 917 -17.94 -8.62 19.98
N LEU A 918 -17.13 -9.00 20.97
CA LEU A 918 -17.60 -9.65 22.20
C LEU A 918 -18.32 -8.68 23.17
N PHE A 919 -17.93 -7.39 23.24
CA PHE A 919 -18.67 -6.36 23.98
C PHE A 919 -20.00 -5.94 23.33
N GLU A 920 -20.11 -6.08 22.01
CA GLU A 920 -21.28 -5.68 21.21
C GLU A 920 -22.21 -6.87 20.88
N LEU A 921 -21.90 -8.05 21.44
CA LEU A 921 -22.67 -9.28 21.28
C LEU A 921 -24.03 -9.22 21.99
N LYS A 922 -25.11 -9.27 21.17
CA LYS A 922 -26.51 -9.24 21.62
C LYS A 922 -26.79 -10.24 22.74
N ASN A 923 -27.70 -9.86 23.64
CA ASN A 923 -28.18 -10.71 24.75
C ASN A 923 -27.05 -11.20 25.69
N THR A 924 -25.96 -10.44 25.82
CA THR A 924 -24.89 -10.68 26.80
C THR A 924 -24.58 -9.44 27.62
N SER A 925 -24.13 -9.60 28.87
CA SER A 925 -23.60 -8.52 29.70
C SER A 925 -22.16 -8.79 30.14
N PHE A 926 -21.30 -7.79 30.03
CA PHE A 926 -19.95 -7.84 30.60
C PHE A 926 -19.99 -7.59 32.11
N VAL A 927 -19.31 -8.43 32.88
CA VAL A 927 -19.07 -8.25 34.32
C VAL A 927 -17.83 -7.37 34.51
N PRO A 928 -17.92 -6.24 35.24
CA PRO A 928 -16.80 -5.32 35.42
C PRO A 928 -15.53 -5.93 36.02
N LEU A 929 -14.42 -5.36 35.59
CA LEU A 929 -13.11 -5.48 36.19
C LEU A 929 -13.02 -4.68 37.49
N GLU A 930 -12.24 -5.20 38.45
CA GLU A 930 -11.81 -4.44 39.62
C GLU A 930 -11.11 -3.15 39.15
N GLU A 931 -11.57 -1.98 39.63
CA GLU A 931 -11.07 -0.67 39.19
C GLU A 931 -9.57 -0.46 39.49
N SER A 932 -9.05 -1.17 40.50
CA SER A 932 -7.63 -1.31 40.82
C SER A 932 -6.78 -1.81 39.64
N LEU A 933 -7.30 -2.72 38.82
CA LEU A 933 -6.59 -3.31 37.66
C LEU A 933 -6.48 -2.34 36.47
N LEU A 934 -7.25 -1.25 36.47
CA LEU A 934 -7.24 -0.22 35.43
C LEU A 934 -6.49 1.03 35.89
N THR A 935 -6.66 1.40 37.17
CA THR A 935 -6.00 2.55 37.81
C THR A 935 -4.53 2.31 38.18
N SER A 936 -4.10 1.05 38.35
CA SER A 936 -2.68 0.71 38.59
C SER A 936 -1.78 0.73 37.35
N ILE A 937 -2.32 1.05 36.18
CA ILE A 937 -1.60 1.03 34.91
C ILE A 937 -0.99 2.41 34.64
N ASP A 938 0.34 2.50 34.56
CA ASP A 938 0.99 3.67 33.95
C ASP A 938 0.62 3.77 32.48
N ARG A 939 -0.13 4.83 32.14
CA ARG A 939 -0.60 5.11 30.78
C ARG A 939 0.35 5.99 29.98
N SER A 940 1.31 6.68 30.63
CA SER A 940 2.20 7.64 29.96
C SER A 940 3.01 6.99 28.83
N ASN A 941 3.52 5.78 29.06
CA ASN A 941 4.44 5.05 28.17
C ASN A 941 3.77 4.07 27.16
N LEU A 942 2.43 4.03 27.07
CA LEU A 942 1.70 3.02 26.28
C LEU A 942 1.47 3.42 24.81
N GLY A 943 1.62 2.48 23.87
CA GLY A 943 1.38 2.74 22.45
C GLY A 943 -0.09 2.89 22.06
N ARG A 944 -0.36 3.49 20.88
CA ARG A 944 -1.73 3.74 20.32
C ARG A 944 -2.66 2.52 20.39
N VAL A 945 -2.13 1.30 20.19
CA VAL A 945 -2.90 0.05 20.24
C VAL A 945 -3.37 -0.28 21.66
N ASP A 946 -2.50 -0.14 22.66
CA ASP A 946 -2.80 -0.47 24.06
C ASP A 946 -3.58 0.64 24.77
N LYS A 947 -3.27 1.92 24.49
CA LYS A 947 -4.14 3.06 24.87
C LYS A 947 -5.56 2.85 24.32
N ARG A 948 -5.70 2.35 23.08
CA ARG A 948 -7.02 2.00 22.51
C ARG A 948 -7.66 0.80 23.20
N LYS A 949 -6.89 -0.27 23.50
CA LYS A 949 -7.34 -1.47 24.24
C LYS A 949 -7.97 -1.08 25.58
N LEU A 950 -7.29 -0.26 26.39
CA LEU A 950 -7.80 0.27 27.65
C LEU A 950 -9.09 1.08 27.45
N SER A 951 -9.10 2.04 26.51
CA SER A 951 -10.28 2.89 26.27
C SER A 951 -11.55 2.13 25.89
N ILE A 952 -11.42 0.97 25.22
CA ILE A 952 -12.56 0.10 24.87
C ILE A 952 -13.05 -0.62 26.12
N ILE A 953 -12.13 -1.21 26.89
CA ILE A 953 -12.46 -1.91 28.13
C ILE A 953 -13.13 -0.94 29.12
N GLU A 954 -12.59 0.26 29.32
CA GLU A 954 -13.15 1.29 30.21
C GLU A 954 -14.52 1.81 29.77
N LYS A 955 -14.75 1.98 28.45
CA LYS A 955 -16.08 2.33 27.89
C LYS A 955 -17.14 1.31 28.32
N TYR A 956 -16.81 0.02 28.26
CA TYR A 956 -17.75 -1.05 28.58
C TYR A 956 -17.80 -1.40 30.08
N ASN A 957 -16.72 -1.19 30.84
CA ASN A 957 -16.68 -1.33 32.31
C ASN A 957 -17.65 -0.36 33.00
N LYS A 958 -17.88 0.83 32.43
CA LYS A 958 -18.81 1.85 32.93
C LYS A 958 -20.27 1.69 32.46
N LYS A 959 -20.57 0.69 31.61
CA LYS A 959 -21.87 0.51 30.95
C LYS A 959 -22.64 -0.73 31.44
N SER A 960 -22.18 -1.36 32.51
CA SER A 960 -22.48 -2.75 32.89
C SER A 960 -23.77 -2.99 33.70
N GLU A 961 -24.67 -2.01 33.81
CA GLU A 961 -25.95 -2.20 34.50
C GLU A 961 -27.02 -2.74 33.53
N GLY A 962 -26.95 -4.04 33.25
CA GLY A 962 -27.90 -4.72 32.36
C GLY A 962 -28.14 -6.18 32.77
N SER A 963 -29.37 -6.51 33.15
CA SER A 963 -29.78 -7.85 33.61
C SER A 963 -30.01 -8.83 32.45
N SER A 964 -28.95 -9.20 31.75
CA SER A 964 -29.01 -10.23 30.71
C SER A 964 -29.03 -11.67 31.28
N HIS A 965 -29.59 -12.61 30.53
CA HIS A 965 -29.56 -14.05 30.84
C HIS A 965 -28.18 -14.71 30.64
N ARG A 966 -27.29 -14.09 29.85
CA ARG A 966 -25.90 -14.54 29.65
C ARG A 966 -24.91 -13.43 30.01
N THR A 967 -23.79 -13.80 30.57
CA THR A 967 -22.76 -12.89 31.11
C THR A 967 -21.35 -13.38 30.78
N TRP A 968 -20.37 -12.48 30.79
CA TRP A 968 -18.95 -12.86 30.64
C TRP A 968 -18.01 -11.93 31.40
N SER A 969 -16.82 -12.42 31.75
CA SER A 969 -15.84 -11.68 32.57
C SER A 969 -14.42 -11.80 32.02
N LEU A 970 -13.60 -10.79 32.30
CA LEU A 970 -12.14 -10.83 32.17
C LEU A 970 -11.54 -10.91 33.58
N GLU A 971 -10.69 -11.89 33.84
CA GLU A 971 -10.03 -12.04 35.14
C GLU A 971 -8.51 -12.05 34.98
N TYR A 972 -7.88 -10.92 35.28
CA TYR A 972 -6.43 -10.75 35.16
C TYR A 972 -5.67 -11.21 36.41
N LEU A 973 -4.36 -11.40 36.24
CA LEU A 973 -3.44 -11.85 37.28
C LEU A 973 -3.86 -13.18 37.95
N ARG A 974 -4.46 -14.11 37.19
CA ARG A 974 -4.85 -15.45 37.68
C ARG A 974 -4.18 -16.56 36.88
N SER A 975 -3.52 -17.49 37.56
CA SER A 975 -3.01 -18.74 36.98
C SER A 975 -3.78 -19.93 37.59
N PRO A 976 -4.32 -20.88 36.81
CA PRO A 976 -4.89 -22.10 37.40
C PRO A 976 -3.79 -22.94 38.05
N VAL A 977 -4.07 -23.52 39.22
CA VAL A 977 -3.16 -24.40 39.99
C VAL A 977 -3.74 -25.78 40.27
N LYS A 978 -5.07 -25.95 40.16
CA LYS A 978 -5.75 -27.24 40.29
C LYS A 978 -7.12 -27.19 39.61
N PHE A 979 -7.52 -28.29 38.99
CA PHE A 979 -8.90 -28.53 38.55
C PHE A 979 -9.56 -29.58 39.46
N THR A 980 -10.78 -29.31 39.94
CA THR A 980 -11.54 -30.20 40.83
C THR A 980 -12.68 -30.86 40.04
N ARG A 981 -12.71 -32.20 39.98
CA ARG A 981 -13.80 -32.98 39.35
C ARG A 981 -15.10 -32.84 40.15
N SER A 982 -16.24 -32.81 39.45
CA SER A 982 -17.56 -32.90 40.10
C SER A 982 -17.83 -34.27 40.73
N GLU A 983 -18.27 -34.25 41.98
CA GLU A 983 -18.76 -35.43 42.71
C GLU A 983 -20.08 -35.97 42.15
N THR A 984 -20.85 -35.15 41.42
CA THR A 984 -22.19 -35.51 40.90
C THR A 984 -22.21 -35.92 39.43
N ASP A 985 -21.23 -35.48 38.63
CA ASP A 985 -21.05 -35.88 37.24
C ASP A 985 -19.55 -35.99 36.91
N PRO A 986 -18.97 -37.22 36.86
CA PRO A 986 -17.53 -37.42 36.63
C PRO A 986 -16.98 -36.86 35.30
N SER A 987 -17.85 -36.46 34.37
CA SER A 987 -17.49 -35.80 33.11
C SER A 987 -17.32 -34.28 33.21
N LEU A 988 -17.74 -33.67 34.33
CA LEU A 988 -17.71 -32.23 34.56
C LEU A 988 -16.73 -31.85 35.69
N LEU A 989 -16.38 -30.56 35.74
CA LEU A 989 -15.69 -29.95 36.88
C LEU A 989 -16.69 -29.47 37.94
N GLN A 990 -16.16 -29.21 39.14
CA GLN A 990 -16.84 -28.52 40.23
C GLN A 990 -16.30 -27.08 40.36
N SER A 991 -14.97 -26.96 40.31
CA SER A 991 -14.25 -25.70 40.45
C SER A 991 -12.85 -25.77 39.84
N THR A 992 -12.29 -24.60 39.61
CA THR A 992 -10.87 -24.39 39.31
C THR A 992 -10.25 -23.53 40.41
N THR A 993 -9.20 -24.04 41.02
CA THR A 993 -8.39 -23.26 41.95
C THR A 993 -7.40 -22.43 41.16
N PHE A 994 -7.47 -21.11 41.32
CA PHE A 994 -6.51 -20.14 40.78
C PHE A 994 -5.58 -19.66 41.89
N VAL A 995 -4.35 -19.29 41.53
CA VAL A 995 -3.46 -18.45 42.35
C VAL A 995 -3.44 -17.04 41.77
N LYS A 996 -3.47 -16.01 42.65
CA LYS A 996 -3.24 -14.62 42.25
C LYS A 996 -1.76 -14.41 41.93
N ASN A 997 -1.47 -13.65 40.88
CA ASN A 997 -0.12 -13.34 40.43
C ASN A 997 0.25 -11.87 40.70
N GLU A 998 1.55 -11.61 40.83
CA GLU A 998 2.17 -10.29 40.73
C GLU A 998 2.89 -10.18 39.37
N LEU A 999 2.96 -8.96 38.81
CA LEU A 999 3.82 -8.67 37.66
C LEU A 999 5.22 -8.28 38.15
N VAL A 1000 6.24 -8.95 37.63
CA VAL A 1000 7.65 -8.66 37.88
C VAL A 1000 8.26 -8.21 36.55
N HIS A 1001 8.61 -6.93 36.46
CA HIS A 1001 9.38 -6.41 35.33
C HIS A 1001 10.85 -6.74 35.51
N ASP A 1002 11.42 -7.44 34.53
CA ASP A 1002 12.85 -7.63 34.39
C ASP A 1002 13.46 -6.36 33.76
N PRO A 1003 14.28 -5.57 34.46
CA PRO A 1003 14.79 -4.30 33.93
C PRO A 1003 15.83 -4.49 32.82
N LEU A 1004 16.45 -5.67 32.72
CA LEU A 1004 17.52 -5.95 31.77
C LEU A 1004 16.95 -6.45 30.43
N THR A 1005 15.97 -7.36 30.47
CA THR A 1005 15.31 -7.90 29.26
C THR A 1005 14.03 -7.17 28.89
N GLN A 1006 13.50 -6.32 29.78
CA GLN A 1006 12.22 -5.62 29.66
C GLN A 1006 10.99 -6.55 29.47
N LEU A 1007 11.13 -7.83 29.83
CA LEU A 1007 10.05 -8.81 29.78
C LEU A 1007 9.24 -8.79 31.08
N THR A 1008 7.93 -8.52 30.99
CA THR A 1008 7.00 -8.73 32.12
C THR A 1008 6.83 -10.22 32.39
N LYS A 1009 7.33 -10.68 33.53
CA LYS A 1009 7.18 -12.06 34.05
C LYS A 1009 6.07 -12.06 35.11
N CYS A 1010 5.33 -13.16 35.22
CA CYS A 1010 4.34 -13.34 36.28
C CYS A 1010 4.92 -14.18 37.42
N LYS A 1011 4.76 -13.72 38.67
CA LYS A 1011 5.16 -14.42 39.89
C LYS A 1011 3.90 -14.82 40.66
N ALA A 1012 3.78 -16.08 41.08
CA ALA A 1012 2.64 -16.51 41.89
C ALA A 1012 2.77 -15.97 43.33
N THR A 1013 1.64 -15.56 43.92
CA THR A 1013 1.53 -15.19 45.34
C THR A 1013 1.18 -16.40 46.20
N SER A 1014 1.07 -16.21 47.52
CA SER A 1014 0.50 -17.21 48.44
C SER A 1014 -1.04 -17.25 48.46
N THR A 1015 -1.73 -16.38 47.71
CA THR A 1015 -3.19 -16.25 47.75
C THR A 1015 -3.84 -17.07 46.63
N THR A 1016 -4.60 -18.10 47.00
CA THR A 1016 -5.47 -18.85 46.10
C THR A 1016 -6.93 -18.40 46.20
N VAL A 1017 -7.68 -18.60 45.12
CA VAL A 1017 -9.14 -18.42 45.03
C VAL A 1017 -9.69 -19.66 44.32
N ASP A 1018 -10.69 -20.33 44.90
CA ASP A 1018 -11.38 -21.43 44.24
C ASP A 1018 -12.67 -20.91 43.59
N GLU A 1019 -12.80 -21.15 42.29
CA GLU A 1019 -13.84 -20.55 41.45
C GLU A 1019 -14.70 -21.64 40.81
N PRO A 1020 -16.03 -21.62 40.95
CA PRO A 1020 -16.89 -22.62 40.33
C PRO A 1020 -16.81 -22.58 38.80
N ASN A 1021 -16.82 -23.76 38.19
CA ASN A 1021 -17.03 -23.99 36.76
C ASN A 1021 -17.31 -25.47 36.48
N GLU A 1022 -18.13 -25.77 35.47
CA GLU A 1022 -18.33 -27.15 35.02
C GLU A 1022 -17.44 -27.52 33.81
N LEU A 1023 -16.90 -26.51 33.11
CA LEU A 1023 -16.05 -26.66 31.92
C LEU A 1023 -14.90 -25.64 31.91
N VAL A 1024 -13.70 -26.09 31.51
CA VAL A 1024 -12.51 -25.26 31.26
C VAL A 1024 -12.05 -25.43 29.83
N ILE A 1025 -11.69 -24.33 29.16
CA ILE A 1025 -11.15 -24.33 27.79
C ILE A 1025 -9.77 -23.68 27.76
N VAL A 1026 -8.73 -24.43 27.40
CA VAL A 1026 -7.33 -23.96 27.45
C VAL A 1026 -6.93 -23.30 26.12
N SER A 1027 -6.80 -21.98 26.12
CA SER A 1027 -6.51 -21.12 24.96
C SER A 1027 -5.16 -20.39 25.10
N ILE A 1028 -4.12 -21.11 25.53
CA ILE A 1028 -2.77 -20.57 25.78
C ILE A 1028 -1.81 -20.72 24.58
N GLY A 1029 -2.37 -20.85 23.38
CA GLY A 1029 -1.64 -21.00 22.11
C GLY A 1029 -1.33 -22.44 21.71
N TYR A 1030 -0.97 -22.63 20.45
CA TYR A 1030 -0.68 -23.94 19.86
C TYR A 1030 0.83 -24.29 19.92
N GLN A 1031 1.18 -25.50 19.49
CA GLN A 1031 2.56 -25.95 19.33
C GLN A 1031 2.80 -26.48 17.91
N GLY A 1032 3.94 -26.13 17.31
CA GLY A 1032 4.52 -26.96 16.26
C GLY A 1032 4.96 -28.30 16.85
N LYS A 1033 4.95 -29.35 16.03
CA LYS A 1033 5.46 -30.68 16.38
C LYS A 1033 6.53 -31.08 15.37
N ALA A 1034 7.55 -31.82 15.82
CA ALA A 1034 8.46 -32.50 14.91
C ALA A 1034 7.71 -33.54 14.05
N LEU A 1035 8.06 -33.65 12.78
CA LEU A 1035 7.63 -34.73 11.91
C LEU A 1035 8.58 -35.94 12.07
N SER A 1036 8.08 -37.15 11.79
CA SER A 1036 8.90 -38.36 11.88
C SER A 1036 10.06 -38.30 10.88
N GLY A 1037 11.29 -38.53 11.35
CA GLY A 1037 12.51 -38.41 10.55
C GLY A 1037 13.23 -37.06 10.62
N PHE A 1038 12.79 -36.08 11.43
CA PHE A 1038 13.56 -34.83 11.63
C PHE A 1038 14.96 -35.09 12.21
N ASP A 1039 15.07 -35.88 13.29
CA ASP A 1039 16.37 -36.18 13.90
C ASP A 1039 17.26 -37.02 12.96
N GLU A 1040 16.68 -37.98 12.22
CA GLU A 1040 17.36 -38.81 11.21
C GLU A 1040 17.94 -37.97 10.07
N LEU A 1041 17.25 -36.90 9.66
CA LEU A 1041 17.69 -35.96 8.63
C LEU A 1041 18.57 -34.82 9.15
N GLY A 1042 18.84 -34.75 10.45
CA GLY A 1042 19.62 -33.67 11.08
C GLY A 1042 18.88 -32.32 11.16
N ILE A 1043 17.55 -32.30 11.07
CA ILE A 1043 16.73 -31.07 11.07
C ILE A 1043 16.57 -30.51 12.49
N TRP A 1044 17.02 -29.27 12.73
CA TRP A 1044 16.90 -28.65 14.05
C TRP A 1044 15.48 -28.15 14.33
N PHE A 1045 14.68 -29.01 14.96
CA PHE A 1045 13.45 -28.63 15.63
C PHE A 1045 13.70 -28.33 17.12
N GLU A 1046 13.16 -27.22 17.64
CA GLU A 1046 13.22 -26.89 19.07
C GLU A 1046 12.23 -25.77 19.43
N ASN A 1047 11.88 -25.59 20.70
CA ASN A 1047 11.02 -24.49 21.17
C ASN A 1047 9.70 -24.37 20.37
N ASN A 1048 9.15 -25.53 19.98
CA ASN A 1048 7.93 -25.71 19.20
C ASN A 1048 7.92 -25.07 17.79
N LYS A 1049 9.10 -24.84 17.19
CA LYS A 1049 9.29 -24.36 15.81
C LYS A 1049 10.52 -25.02 15.14
N LEU A 1050 10.65 -24.84 13.83
CA LEU A 1050 11.90 -25.15 13.11
C LEU A 1050 12.90 -23.99 13.26
N GLN A 1051 14.14 -24.30 13.64
CA GLN A 1051 15.21 -23.29 13.64
C GLN A 1051 15.67 -23.05 12.20
N ASN A 1052 15.79 -21.77 11.86
CA ASN A 1052 15.98 -21.32 10.49
C ASN A 1052 16.63 -19.92 10.46
N LYS A 1053 17.32 -19.59 9.37
CA LYS A 1053 17.80 -18.23 9.06
C LYS A 1053 17.11 -17.79 7.76
N SER A 1054 16.26 -16.77 7.84
CA SER A 1054 15.47 -16.25 6.70
C SER A 1054 14.67 -17.33 5.93
N GLY A 1055 14.21 -18.38 6.59
CA GLY A 1055 13.44 -19.47 5.97
C GLY A 1055 14.24 -20.69 5.51
N ARG A 1056 15.59 -20.63 5.48
CA ARG A 1056 16.45 -21.82 5.30
C ARG A 1056 16.56 -22.59 6.62
N VAL A 1057 16.27 -23.89 6.63
CA VAL A 1057 16.30 -24.72 7.85
C VAL A 1057 17.75 -24.95 8.33
N LEU A 1058 17.97 -24.92 9.65
CA LEU A 1058 19.27 -25.20 10.26
C LEU A 1058 19.47 -26.69 10.56
N SER A 1059 20.71 -27.14 10.42
CA SER A 1059 21.18 -28.44 10.90
C SER A 1059 21.27 -28.44 12.44
N ILE A 1060 21.05 -29.61 13.06
CA ILE A 1060 21.29 -29.85 14.50
C ILE A 1060 22.74 -29.49 14.90
N GLU A 1061 23.69 -29.59 13.98
CA GLU A 1061 25.10 -29.17 14.14
C GLU A 1061 25.28 -27.67 14.47
N SER A 1062 24.24 -26.86 14.26
CA SER A 1062 24.25 -25.43 14.61
C SER A 1062 23.97 -25.16 16.10
N ARG A 1063 23.59 -26.16 16.90
CA ARG A 1063 23.21 -25.97 18.32
C ARG A 1063 24.32 -25.38 19.18
N ASP A 1064 25.58 -25.76 18.92
CA ASP A 1064 26.73 -25.43 19.77
C ASP A 1064 27.60 -24.27 19.21
N ASN A 1065 27.15 -23.60 18.13
CA ASN A 1065 27.89 -22.51 17.47
C ASN A 1065 27.26 -21.13 17.75
N GLU A 1066 27.98 -20.24 18.44
CA GLU A 1066 27.56 -18.85 18.67
C GLU A 1066 27.58 -18.03 17.36
N ASP A 1067 26.44 -18.03 16.65
CA ASP A 1067 25.98 -17.14 15.55
C ASP A 1067 26.83 -16.98 14.26
N ILE A 1068 28.15 -17.20 14.34
CA ILE A 1068 29.13 -16.91 13.27
C ILE A 1068 29.05 -17.95 12.15
N ASN A 1069 28.86 -19.23 12.48
CA ASN A 1069 28.83 -20.36 11.53
C ASN A 1069 27.52 -21.15 11.64
N SER A 1070 26.41 -20.59 11.16
CA SER A 1070 25.13 -21.32 11.07
C SER A 1070 25.17 -22.36 9.93
N VAL A 1071 24.97 -23.64 10.24
CA VAL A 1071 24.97 -24.74 9.27
C VAL A 1071 23.55 -24.99 8.75
N PHE A 1072 23.37 -24.92 7.42
CA PHE A 1072 22.06 -25.11 6.78
C PHE A 1072 21.82 -26.56 6.35
N LYS A 1073 20.60 -27.06 6.54
CA LYS A 1073 20.13 -28.30 5.94
C LYS A 1073 19.79 -28.03 4.46
N LYS A 1074 20.69 -28.45 3.57
CA LYS A 1074 20.61 -28.19 2.11
C LYS A 1074 19.25 -28.55 1.53
N GLY A 1075 18.61 -27.62 0.80
CA GLY A 1075 17.32 -27.84 0.13
C GLY A 1075 16.09 -27.93 1.05
N TRP A 1076 16.22 -27.69 2.37
CA TRP A 1076 15.08 -27.65 3.29
C TRP A 1076 14.75 -26.22 3.74
N TYR A 1077 13.48 -25.87 3.61
CA TYR A 1077 12.96 -24.54 3.87
C TYR A 1077 11.72 -24.60 4.74
N VAL A 1078 11.34 -23.45 5.32
CA VAL A 1078 10.19 -23.33 6.21
C VAL A 1078 9.46 -22.01 5.97
N ALA A 1079 8.13 -21.99 6.13
CA ALA A 1079 7.31 -20.79 5.99
C ALA A 1079 6.16 -20.73 7.01
N GLY A 1080 5.74 -19.51 7.38
CA GLY A 1080 4.57 -19.25 8.21
C GLY A 1080 4.73 -19.66 9.68
N TRP A 1081 3.64 -20.14 10.31
CA TRP A 1081 3.64 -20.38 11.76
C TRP A 1081 4.67 -21.42 12.24
N ILE A 1082 5.09 -22.37 11.40
CA ILE A 1082 6.12 -23.34 11.79
C ILE A 1082 7.55 -22.76 11.72
N LYS A 1083 7.75 -21.64 11.01
CA LYS A 1083 8.98 -20.82 10.96
C LYS A 1083 9.11 -19.91 12.19
N ASN A 1084 8.03 -19.24 12.57
CA ASN A 1084 8.03 -18.15 13.57
C ASN A 1084 7.32 -18.47 14.90
N GLY A 1085 6.68 -19.64 15.00
CA GLY A 1085 5.69 -19.97 16.02
C GLY A 1085 4.29 -19.45 15.66
N PRO A 1086 3.24 -19.88 16.38
CA PRO A 1086 1.84 -19.50 16.11
C PRO A 1086 1.55 -18.08 16.63
N LYS A 1087 2.07 -17.09 15.91
CA LYS A 1087 1.92 -15.65 16.20
C LYS A 1087 1.79 -14.90 14.88
N GLY A 1088 0.90 -13.92 14.85
CA GLY A 1088 0.64 -13.10 13.67
C GLY A 1088 -0.58 -13.52 12.85
N VAL A 1089 -1.15 -12.54 12.15
CA VAL A 1089 -2.29 -12.69 11.23
C VAL A 1089 -1.82 -13.12 9.84
N ILE A 1090 -2.76 -13.47 8.95
CA ILE A 1090 -2.49 -13.88 7.56
C ILE A 1090 -1.57 -12.88 6.83
N ALA A 1091 -1.79 -11.57 7.01
CA ALA A 1091 -0.96 -10.51 6.44
C ALA A 1091 0.49 -10.42 7.01
N THR A 1092 0.83 -11.18 8.05
CA THR A 1092 2.22 -11.31 8.57
C THR A 1092 2.86 -12.65 8.20
N THR A 1093 2.06 -13.72 8.11
CA THR A 1093 2.42 -14.96 7.38
C THR A 1093 2.75 -14.64 5.90
N MET A 1094 2.19 -13.56 5.38
CA MET A 1094 2.37 -13.06 4.02
C MET A 1094 3.83 -12.87 3.61
N MET A 1095 4.45 -11.81 4.12
CA MET A 1095 5.79 -11.36 3.71
C MET A 1095 6.84 -12.42 4.05
N ASP A 1096 6.70 -13.04 5.23
CA ASP A 1096 7.51 -14.15 5.72
C ASP A 1096 7.66 -15.31 4.72
N SER A 1097 6.64 -15.52 3.88
CA SER A 1097 6.62 -16.62 2.90
C SER A 1097 7.21 -16.22 1.54
N PHE A 1098 7.26 -14.92 1.22
CA PHE A 1098 8.09 -14.38 0.13
C PHE A 1098 9.57 -14.48 0.47
N ASP A 1099 9.97 -14.09 1.68
CA ASP A 1099 11.36 -14.16 2.14
C ASP A 1099 11.93 -15.57 1.94
N THR A 1100 11.13 -16.59 2.30
CA THR A 1100 11.45 -18.00 2.07
C THR A 1100 11.50 -18.35 0.57
N ALA A 1101 10.57 -17.85 -0.26
CA ALA A 1101 10.56 -18.07 -1.71
C ALA A 1101 11.82 -17.54 -2.40
N GLU A 1102 12.25 -16.34 -2.03
CA GLU A 1102 13.47 -15.73 -2.54
C GLU A 1102 14.70 -16.57 -2.18
N LYS A 1103 14.77 -17.17 -0.99
CA LYS A 1103 15.90 -18.03 -0.61
C LYS A 1103 15.90 -19.35 -1.40
N ILE A 1104 14.73 -19.90 -1.74
CA ILE A 1104 14.61 -21.09 -2.60
C ILE A 1104 15.12 -20.78 -4.02
N LEU A 1105 14.75 -19.62 -4.59
CA LEU A 1105 15.24 -19.21 -5.92
C LEU A 1105 16.75 -18.93 -5.91
N GLU A 1106 17.27 -18.30 -4.86
CA GLU A 1106 18.70 -18.06 -4.64
C GLU A 1106 19.48 -19.39 -4.57
N ASP A 1107 19.00 -20.36 -3.80
CA ASP A 1107 19.65 -21.68 -3.66
C ASP A 1107 19.53 -22.54 -4.93
N LEU A 1108 18.41 -22.48 -5.63
CA LEU A 1108 18.22 -23.18 -6.90
C LEU A 1108 19.13 -22.63 -8.01
N ALA A 1109 19.34 -21.31 -8.06
CA ALA A 1109 20.33 -20.69 -8.95
C ALA A 1109 21.77 -21.08 -8.59
N ASN A 1110 22.08 -21.24 -7.31
CA ASN A 1110 23.43 -21.58 -6.81
C ASN A 1110 23.76 -23.09 -6.84
N GLY A 1111 22.83 -23.98 -7.22
CA GLY A 1111 23.01 -25.43 -7.11
C GLY A 1111 22.96 -25.95 -5.66
N SER A 1112 22.47 -25.13 -4.73
CA SER A 1112 22.28 -25.43 -3.30
C SER A 1112 21.03 -26.28 -3.02
N ILE A 1113 20.62 -27.09 -4.00
CA ILE A 1113 19.44 -27.98 -3.98
C ILE A 1113 19.79 -29.44 -3.66
N LEU A 1114 18.77 -30.23 -3.32
CA LEU A 1114 18.88 -31.68 -3.22
C LEU A 1114 18.99 -32.33 -4.62
N PRO A 1115 19.83 -33.36 -4.80
CA PRO A 1115 19.85 -34.15 -6.02
C PRO A 1115 18.67 -35.14 -6.02
N ILE A 1116 17.88 -35.15 -7.09
CA ILE A 1116 16.84 -36.17 -7.30
C ILE A 1116 17.52 -37.54 -7.47
N GLN A 1117 17.01 -38.55 -6.75
CA GLN A 1117 17.53 -39.92 -6.71
C GLN A 1117 16.55 -40.94 -7.31
N GLN A 1118 15.27 -40.58 -7.45
CA GLN A 1118 14.22 -41.40 -8.06
C GLN A 1118 13.65 -40.73 -9.31
N SER A 1119 13.27 -41.54 -10.31
CA SER A 1119 12.78 -41.06 -11.62
C SER A 1119 11.34 -41.47 -11.95
N GLY A 1120 10.63 -42.10 -11.01
CA GLY A 1120 9.17 -42.32 -11.09
C GLY A 1120 8.39 -41.12 -10.53
N ASP A 1121 7.06 -41.18 -10.55
CA ASP A 1121 6.24 -40.18 -9.87
C ASP A 1121 6.28 -40.44 -8.35
N VAL A 1122 6.11 -39.39 -7.55
CA VAL A 1122 5.91 -39.55 -6.10
C VAL A 1122 4.60 -40.29 -5.82
N VAL A 1123 3.61 -40.16 -6.71
CA VAL A 1123 2.30 -40.82 -6.63
C VAL A 1123 2.43 -42.34 -6.59
N ASP A 1124 3.43 -42.92 -7.25
CA ASP A 1124 3.67 -44.36 -7.30
C ASP A 1124 4.07 -44.98 -5.93
N VAL A 1125 4.47 -44.15 -4.96
CA VAL A 1125 4.89 -44.57 -3.59
C VAL A 1125 3.96 -44.05 -2.48
N ILE A 1126 2.83 -43.45 -2.84
CA ILE A 1126 1.81 -42.92 -1.91
C ILE A 1126 0.56 -43.84 -1.94
N PRO A 1127 -0.17 -44.03 -0.83
CA PRO A 1127 -1.42 -44.77 -0.82
C PRO A 1127 -2.45 -44.24 -1.84
N ALA A 1128 -3.18 -45.15 -2.48
CA ALA A 1128 -3.97 -44.89 -3.68
C ALA A 1128 -5.11 -43.85 -3.54
N ASP A 1129 -5.59 -43.57 -2.32
CA ASP A 1129 -6.75 -42.72 -2.07
C ASP A 1129 -6.44 -41.19 -2.09
N ILE A 1130 -5.46 -40.77 -2.91
CA ILE A 1130 -5.06 -39.35 -3.05
C ILE A 1130 -6.25 -38.51 -3.53
N VAL A 1131 -6.43 -37.33 -2.96
CA VAL A 1131 -7.43 -36.35 -3.40
C VAL A 1131 -6.75 -35.28 -4.25
N THR A 1132 -7.08 -35.27 -5.54
CA THR A 1132 -6.60 -34.27 -6.50
C THR A 1132 -7.32 -32.92 -6.32
N TRP A 1133 -6.89 -31.89 -7.06
CA TRP A 1133 -7.61 -30.61 -7.05
C TRP A 1133 -9.01 -30.74 -7.67
N GLU A 1134 -9.17 -31.55 -8.72
CA GLU A 1134 -10.47 -31.82 -9.35
C GLU A 1134 -11.41 -32.58 -8.40
N ASP A 1135 -10.87 -33.58 -7.68
CA ASP A 1135 -11.61 -34.31 -6.64
C ASP A 1135 -12.09 -33.36 -5.52
N TRP A 1136 -11.21 -32.46 -5.06
CA TRP A 1136 -11.58 -31.41 -4.10
C TRP A 1136 -12.70 -30.49 -4.64
N CYS A 1137 -12.66 -30.10 -5.92
CA CYS A 1137 -13.69 -29.25 -6.51
C CYS A 1137 -15.09 -29.90 -6.50
N LYS A 1138 -15.21 -31.23 -6.64
CA LYS A 1138 -16.51 -31.95 -6.50
C LYS A 1138 -17.09 -31.77 -5.09
N LEU A 1139 -16.25 -31.93 -4.07
CA LEU A 1139 -16.63 -31.71 -2.68
C LEU A 1139 -16.96 -30.24 -2.42
N ASP A 1140 -16.16 -29.30 -2.91
CA ASP A 1140 -16.40 -27.86 -2.76
C ASP A 1140 -17.78 -27.45 -3.34
N GLU A 1141 -18.11 -27.92 -4.54
CA GLU A 1141 -19.42 -27.70 -5.16
C GLU A 1141 -20.55 -28.31 -4.33
N PHE A 1142 -20.42 -29.56 -3.86
CA PHE A 1142 -21.42 -30.20 -3.01
C PHE A 1142 -21.66 -29.43 -1.70
N GLU A 1143 -20.59 -28.98 -1.04
CA GLU A 1143 -20.68 -28.18 0.19
C GLU A 1143 -21.38 -26.83 -0.02
N LEU A 1144 -21.17 -26.19 -1.17
CA LEU A 1144 -21.79 -24.92 -1.52
C LEU A 1144 -23.27 -25.10 -1.89
N GLN A 1145 -23.60 -26.07 -2.76
CA GLN A 1145 -24.98 -26.41 -3.13
C GLN A 1145 -25.81 -26.78 -1.89
N ARG A 1146 -25.29 -27.70 -1.06
CA ARG A 1146 -25.98 -28.14 0.18
C ARG A 1146 -26.02 -27.03 1.25
N GLY A 1147 -25.06 -26.10 1.23
CA GLY A 1147 -25.11 -24.87 2.02
C GLY A 1147 -26.31 -24.01 1.63
N GLN A 1148 -26.46 -23.73 0.33
CA GLN A 1148 -27.54 -22.92 -0.23
C GLN A 1148 -28.93 -23.50 0.08
N GLU A 1149 -29.12 -24.83 -0.03
CA GLU A 1149 -30.36 -25.52 0.35
C GLU A 1149 -30.73 -25.33 1.83
N LEU A 1150 -29.73 -25.21 2.71
CA LEU A 1150 -29.89 -25.05 4.16
C LEU A 1150 -29.87 -23.59 4.62
N GLY A 1151 -29.75 -22.63 3.70
CA GLY A 1151 -29.64 -21.19 4.03
C GLY A 1151 -28.30 -20.77 4.63
N LYS A 1152 -27.26 -21.62 4.53
CA LYS A 1152 -25.89 -21.37 4.95
C LYS A 1152 -25.03 -20.85 3.80
N SER A 1153 -23.94 -20.15 4.12
CA SER A 1153 -22.87 -19.85 3.17
C SER A 1153 -22.16 -21.10 2.64
N ARG A 1154 -22.06 -22.16 3.46
CA ARG A 1154 -21.49 -23.47 3.11
C ARG A 1154 -21.98 -24.55 4.10
N PHE A 1155 -22.29 -25.74 3.62
CA PHE A 1155 -22.47 -26.93 4.44
C PHE A 1155 -21.17 -27.75 4.42
N LYS A 1156 -20.37 -27.71 5.49
CA LYS A 1156 -19.14 -28.52 5.54
C LYS A 1156 -19.47 -30.01 5.71
N VAL A 1157 -18.96 -30.85 4.82
CA VAL A 1157 -18.79 -32.29 5.12
C VAL A 1157 -17.66 -32.37 6.14
N CYS A 1158 -17.90 -33.01 7.27
CA CYS A 1158 -16.98 -32.94 8.42
C CYS A 1158 -16.18 -34.23 8.66
N ASN A 1159 -16.72 -35.39 8.27
CA ASN A 1159 -16.04 -36.68 8.36
C ASN A 1159 -15.11 -36.91 7.16
N LYS A 1160 -13.93 -37.49 7.38
CA LYS A 1160 -12.95 -37.84 6.33
C LYS A 1160 -13.51 -38.86 5.33
N GLU A 1161 -14.26 -39.86 5.79
CA GLU A 1161 -14.81 -40.91 4.93
C GLU A 1161 -15.88 -40.34 3.99
N ASP A 1162 -16.78 -39.52 4.53
CA ASP A 1162 -17.82 -38.84 3.75
C ASP A 1162 -17.19 -37.82 2.77
N MET A 1163 -16.14 -37.08 3.17
CA MET A 1163 -15.36 -36.23 2.25
C MET A 1163 -14.83 -37.02 1.07
N LEU A 1164 -14.22 -38.19 1.30
CA LEU A 1164 -13.64 -39.02 0.24
C LEU A 1164 -14.71 -39.56 -0.71
N SER A 1165 -15.90 -39.91 -0.19
CA SER A 1165 -17.03 -40.36 -0.99
C SER A 1165 -17.68 -39.27 -1.87
N HIS A 1166 -17.52 -37.99 -1.50
CA HIS A 1166 -17.88 -36.84 -2.33
C HIS A 1166 -16.75 -36.35 -3.24
N CYS A 1167 -15.49 -36.66 -2.90
CA CYS A 1167 -14.31 -36.33 -3.70
C CYS A 1167 -14.13 -37.24 -4.91
N LYS A 1168 -14.61 -38.48 -4.90
CA LYS A 1168 -14.38 -39.48 -5.96
C LYS A 1168 -15.56 -39.67 -6.91
#